data_AF-A0A9X2E2Y3-F1
#
_entry.id   AF-A0A9X2E2Y3-F1
#
_cell.length_a   1.000
_cell.length_b   1.000
_cell.length_c   1.000
_cell.angle_alpha   90.00
_cell.angle_beta   90.00
_cell.angle_gamma   90.00
#
_symmetry.space_group_name_H-M   'P 1'
#
loop_
_entity.id
_entity.type
_entity.pdbx_description
1 polymer ?
#
loop_
_entity_poly.entity_id
_entity_poly.type
_entity_poly.pdbx_seq_one_letter_code
_entity_poly.pdbx_strand_id
1 'polypeptide(L)'
;MNVKRIFRGPILYVVLAIVAVWIGSSLITMSGFRQISTQEGLQLLQDGRVESAKIVDGEQRVDLTLSQADGDNGTQVQFYYVAPRGPEVIEAVTSADPSDGYDDEVPQTNWFLSALGFLLPILLIGAFFWLMLSGMQGGGNRVMQFGKSKAKLVSKESPKVTFQDVAGADEAIEELHEIKEFLKEPAKFQAVGARIPKGVLLYGPPGTGKTLLARAVAGEAGVPFYSISGSDFVEMFVGVGASRVRDLFQQAKENSPAIIFVDEIDAVGRHRGAGMGGGHDEREQTLNQLLVEMDGFDVKTNVILIAATNRPDILDPALLRPGRFDRQIGVDAPDLLGRKRILEVHGRGKPLAEGVDLEVVARKTPGFTGADLANVLNEAALLTARSNAQLIDNRALDEAIDRVIAGPQRRTRVMRDKEKLITAYHEGGHALAAAAMRHTDPVTKVTILPRGRALGYTMVLPLEDKYSTTRNELLDQLTYAMGGRVAEEIVFHDPTTGASNDIEKATAIARKMVTEYGMSSNVGAVKLGQSSGEMFLGRDMGHQRDYSEQIAERVDAETRQLIEQAHDEAWQVINANRDILDRLAADLLEKETLDHDQLAVIFKDVRRIDERPQWLSSDKRPLSDLPPIAIPAAKAPIDAGATDGGVTSAGTEETAPHRPPLINPRPATA
;
A
#
# COMPACT_ATOMS: atom_id res chain seq x y z
N MET A 1 29.63 0.61 -29.83
CA MET A 1 29.50 2.08 -29.68
C MET A 1 30.65 2.77 -30.40
N ASN A 2 30.34 3.76 -31.23
CA ASN A 2 31.32 4.40 -32.12
C ASN A 2 32.26 5.29 -31.28
N VAL A 3 33.50 4.84 -31.04
CA VAL A 3 34.50 5.52 -30.18
C VAL A 3 34.70 6.99 -30.60
N LYS A 4 34.60 7.28 -31.91
CA LYS A 4 34.69 8.65 -32.46
C LYS A 4 33.57 9.61 -32.00
N ARG A 5 32.43 9.13 -31.52
CA ARG A 5 31.35 9.98 -30.95
C ARG A 5 31.62 10.38 -29.49
N ILE A 6 32.34 9.56 -28.73
CA ILE A 6 32.72 9.85 -27.34
C ILE A 6 33.72 11.00 -27.30
N PHE A 7 34.67 11.03 -28.24
CA PHE A 7 35.66 12.10 -28.38
C PHE A 7 35.11 13.46 -28.86
N ARG A 8 33.85 13.52 -29.33
CA ARG A 8 33.19 14.79 -29.71
C ARG A 8 32.16 15.28 -28.69
N GLY A 9 31.94 14.53 -27.61
CA GLY A 9 30.98 14.87 -26.57
C GLY A 9 31.62 15.66 -25.42
N PRO A 10 30.83 16.42 -24.65
CA PRO A 10 31.30 17.15 -23.47
C PRO A 10 31.84 16.24 -22.36
N ILE A 11 31.51 14.94 -22.40
CA ILE A 11 31.89 13.93 -21.41
C ILE A 11 33.42 13.82 -21.25
N LEU A 12 34.18 13.87 -22.35
CA LEU A 12 35.63 13.73 -22.27
C LEU A 12 36.28 14.90 -21.51
N TYR A 13 35.75 16.11 -21.70
CA TYR A 13 36.22 17.29 -20.99
C TYR A 13 35.81 17.29 -19.51
N VAL A 14 34.61 16.78 -19.19
CA VAL A 14 34.17 16.61 -17.80
C VAL A 14 35.06 15.62 -17.06
N VAL A 15 35.41 14.50 -17.69
CA VAL A 15 36.33 13.51 -17.09
C VAL A 15 37.72 14.11 -16.87
N LEU A 16 38.23 14.88 -17.84
CA LEU A 16 39.52 15.58 -17.71
C LEU A 16 39.52 16.61 -16.58
N ALA A 17 38.43 17.35 -16.41
CA ALA A 17 38.27 18.31 -15.32
C ALA A 17 38.23 17.61 -13.95
N ILE A 18 37.52 16.49 -13.83
CA ILE A 18 37.48 15.69 -12.59
C ILE A 18 38.88 15.15 -12.25
N VAL A 19 39.62 14.65 -13.23
CA VAL A 19 40.99 14.16 -13.02
C VAL A 19 41.92 15.30 -12.61
N ALA A 20 41.80 16.48 -13.23
CA ALA A 20 42.60 17.64 -12.85
C ALA A 20 42.29 18.14 -11.43
N VAL A 21 41.01 18.15 -11.03
CA VAL A 21 40.60 18.49 -9.66
C VAL A 21 41.11 17.45 -8.66
N TRP A 22 41.05 16.16 -9.00
CA TRP A 22 41.53 15.07 -8.15
C TRP A 22 43.05 15.11 -7.95
N ILE A 23 43.82 15.35 -9.01
CA ILE A 23 45.28 15.53 -8.92
C ILE A 23 45.61 16.80 -8.14
N GLY A 24 44.89 17.90 -8.40
CA GLY A 24 45.05 19.16 -7.68
C GLY A 24 44.77 19.03 -6.19
N SER A 25 43.69 18.33 -5.80
CA SER A 25 43.38 18.08 -4.39
C SER A 25 44.43 17.17 -3.74
N SER A 26 44.89 16.14 -4.45
CA SER A 26 45.88 15.19 -3.93
C SER A 26 47.26 15.81 -3.69
N LEU A 27 47.64 16.84 -4.46
CA LEU A 27 48.91 17.56 -4.27
C LEU A 27 48.86 18.54 -3.08
N ILE A 28 47.66 18.98 -2.68
CA ILE A 28 47.46 19.93 -1.57
C ILE A 28 47.46 19.20 -0.20
N THR A 29 47.18 17.89 -0.15
CA THR A 29 47.00 17.14 1.11
C THR A 29 48.25 16.45 1.67
N MET A 30 49.44 16.66 1.10
CA MET A 30 50.68 16.15 1.70
C MET A 30 51.16 17.06 2.85
N SER A 31 50.52 16.98 4.02
CA SER A 31 51.11 17.46 5.28
C SER A 31 51.81 16.29 6.00
N GLY A 32 53.02 16.55 6.53
CA GLY A 32 53.94 15.52 7.05
C GLY A 32 53.67 15.02 8.47
N PHE A 33 52.67 15.56 9.18
CA PHE A 33 52.36 15.23 10.57
C PHE A 33 51.20 14.25 10.66
N ARG A 34 51.37 13.17 11.45
CA ARG A 34 50.28 12.22 11.73
C ARG A 34 49.50 12.64 12.96
N GLN A 35 48.18 12.57 12.86
CA GLN A 35 47.29 12.98 13.95
C GLN A 35 47.22 11.88 15.02
N ILE A 36 47.48 12.26 16.28
CA ILE A 36 47.31 11.43 17.48
C ILE A 36 46.25 12.05 18.42
N SER A 37 45.78 11.28 19.40
CA SER A 37 44.79 11.79 20.36
C SER A 37 45.41 12.80 21.34
N THR A 38 44.59 13.71 21.89
CA THR A 38 45.04 14.68 22.90
C THR A 38 45.63 14.01 24.13
N GLN A 39 45.09 12.85 24.53
CA GLN A 39 45.57 12.09 25.67
C GLN A 39 46.97 11.52 25.41
N GLU A 40 47.19 10.90 24.24
CA GLU A 40 48.50 10.39 23.84
C GLU A 40 49.52 11.53 23.71
N GLY A 41 49.11 12.67 23.15
CA GLY A 41 49.97 13.85 23.04
C GLY A 41 50.43 14.40 24.39
N LEU A 42 49.53 14.50 25.36
CA LEU A 42 49.87 14.91 26.73
C LEU A 42 50.74 13.88 27.45
N GLN A 43 50.51 12.59 27.20
CA GLN A 43 51.32 11.51 27.78
C GLN A 43 52.75 11.54 27.22
N LEU A 44 52.93 11.76 25.92
CA LEU A 44 54.25 11.88 25.31
C LEU A 44 55.07 13.06 25.85
N LEU A 45 54.40 14.16 26.19
CA LEU A 45 55.01 15.31 26.88
C LEU A 45 55.42 14.95 28.31
N GLN A 46 54.59 14.23 29.07
CA GLN A 46 54.91 13.78 30.43
C GLN A 46 56.05 12.75 30.47
N ASP A 47 56.13 11.89 29.46
CA ASP A 47 57.16 10.84 29.35
C ASP A 47 58.53 11.40 28.93
N GLY A 48 58.65 12.71 28.63
CA GLY A 48 59.90 13.38 28.27
C GLY A 48 60.46 12.93 26.92
N ARG A 49 59.62 12.42 26.01
CA ARG A 49 60.03 11.87 24.70
C ARG A 49 60.03 12.89 23.56
N VAL A 50 59.64 14.13 23.86
CA VAL A 50 59.48 15.25 22.91
C VAL A 50 60.77 16.07 22.84
N GLU A 51 61.33 16.23 21.64
CA GLU A 51 62.49 17.10 21.38
C GLU A 51 62.06 18.56 21.17
N SER A 52 60.97 18.77 20.43
CA SER A 52 60.42 20.11 20.16
C SER A 52 58.89 20.07 20.16
N ALA A 53 58.28 21.09 20.75
CA ALA A 53 56.84 21.29 20.75
C ALA A 53 56.49 22.67 20.19
N LYS A 54 55.57 22.71 19.22
CA LYS A 54 55.07 23.97 18.65
C LYS A 54 53.57 24.09 18.86
N ILE A 55 53.13 25.17 19.49
CA ILE A 55 51.71 25.45 19.69
C ILE A 55 51.25 26.38 18.57
N VAL A 56 50.27 25.92 17.78
CA VAL A 56 49.75 26.67 16.63
C VAL A 56 48.43 27.34 17.02
N ASP A 57 48.46 28.67 17.14
CA ASP A 57 47.28 29.46 17.49
C ASP A 57 46.28 29.52 16.33
N GLY A 58 44.99 29.61 16.66
CA GLY A 58 43.88 29.61 15.70
C GLY A 58 43.36 28.21 15.29
N GLU A 59 44.24 27.21 15.19
CA GLU A 59 43.85 25.81 14.90
C GLU A 59 43.72 24.93 16.15
N GLN A 60 44.12 25.44 17.33
CA GLN A 60 44.14 24.68 18.59
C GLN A 60 44.91 23.36 18.45
N ARG A 61 46.09 23.44 17.85
CA ARG A 61 46.92 22.31 17.46
C ARG A 61 48.30 22.42 18.10
N VAL A 62 48.84 21.28 18.55
CA VAL A 62 50.24 21.18 18.98
C VAL A 62 50.96 20.18 18.10
N ASP A 63 52.06 20.62 17.49
CA ASP A 63 52.94 19.80 16.67
C ASP A 63 54.13 19.38 17.52
N LEU A 64 54.33 18.08 17.68
CA LEU A 64 55.41 17.48 18.47
C LEU A 64 56.40 16.77 17.55
N THR A 65 57.69 17.04 17.76
CA THR A 65 58.77 16.25 17.20
C THR A 65 59.36 15.36 18.29
N LEU A 66 59.34 14.05 18.07
CA LEU A 66 59.76 13.03 19.03
C LEU A 66 61.19 12.57 18.75
N SER A 67 61.93 12.29 19.83
CA SER A 67 63.31 11.76 19.79
C SER A 67 63.41 10.35 19.21
N GLN A 68 62.33 9.56 19.31
CA GLN A 68 62.21 8.25 18.71
C GLN A 68 60.80 8.07 18.13
N ALA A 69 60.71 7.41 16.97
CA ALA A 69 59.44 7.16 16.31
C ALA A 69 58.47 6.41 17.22
N ASP A 70 57.25 6.94 17.36
CA ASP A 70 56.22 6.32 18.18
C ASP A 70 55.40 5.32 17.36
N GLY A 71 55.91 4.08 17.29
CA GLY A 71 55.32 2.99 16.50
C GLY A 71 55.13 3.37 15.03
N ASP A 72 53.91 3.19 14.52
CA ASP A 72 53.56 3.50 13.13
C ASP A 72 53.41 5.02 12.87
N ASN A 73 53.40 5.87 13.89
CA ASN A 73 53.07 7.29 13.76
C ASN A 73 54.26 8.19 13.36
N GLY A 74 55.47 7.62 13.27
CA GLY A 74 56.68 8.35 12.88
C GLY A 74 57.21 9.27 13.99
N THR A 75 58.14 10.16 13.64
CA THR A 75 58.75 11.13 14.58
C THR A 75 58.03 12.47 14.64
N GLN A 76 57.07 12.71 13.76
CA GLN A 76 56.30 13.96 13.67
C GLN A 76 54.82 13.68 13.90
N VAL A 77 54.33 14.04 15.07
CA VAL A 77 52.95 13.81 15.49
C VAL A 77 52.29 15.12 15.86
N GLN A 78 50.98 15.24 15.62
CA GLN A 78 50.20 16.41 15.99
C GLN A 78 48.94 16.01 16.73
N PHE A 79 48.53 16.79 17.72
CA PHE A 79 47.23 16.62 18.38
C PHE A 79 46.47 17.93 18.45
N TYR A 80 45.15 17.82 18.53
CA TYR A 80 44.26 18.97 18.66
C TYR A 80 43.68 19.01 20.07
N TYR A 81 43.48 20.21 20.60
CA TYR A 81 42.84 20.44 21.89
C TYR A 81 41.69 21.43 21.72
N VAL A 82 40.85 21.55 22.75
CA VAL A 82 39.77 22.55 22.78
C VAL A 82 40.22 23.78 23.54
N ALA A 83 39.81 24.97 23.11
CA ALA A 83 40.19 26.24 23.75
C ALA A 83 40.13 26.26 25.29
N PRO A 84 39.09 25.70 25.96
CA PRO A 84 39.06 25.67 27.43
C PRO A 84 40.18 24.87 28.10
N ARG A 85 40.79 23.92 27.39
CA ARG A 85 41.95 23.13 27.86
C ARG A 85 43.30 23.75 27.47
N GLY A 86 43.29 24.91 26.82
CA GLY A 86 44.51 25.62 26.43
C GLY A 86 45.51 25.83 27.58
N PRO A 87 45.09 26.32 28.77
CA PRO A 87 45.99 26.48 29.90
C PRO A 87 46.63 25.17 30.37
N GLU A 88 45.87 24.07 30.38
CA GLU A 88 46.34 22.73 30.76
C GLU A 88 47.40 22.21 29.78
N VAL A 89 47.20 22.45 28.48
CA VAL A 89 48.14 22.05 27.42
C VAL A 89 49.41 22.90 27.44
N ILE A 90 49.30 24.22 27.65
CA ILE A 90 50.45 25.12 27.78
C ILE A 90 51.28 24.74 29.00
N GLU A 91 50.65 24.44 30.13
CA GLU A 91 51.33 23.99 31.34
C GLU A 91 52.03 22.63 31.13
N ALA A 92 51.40 21.70 30.43
CA ALA A 92 52.00 20.41 30.09
C ALA A 92 53.23 20.56 29.17
N VAL A 93 53.18 21.43 28.16
CA VAL A 93 54.32 21.70 27.27
C VAL A 93 55.45 22.40 28.01
N THR A 94 55.12 23.37 28.88
CA THR A 94 56.12 24.11 29.67
C THR A 94 56.80 23.20 30.71
N SER A 95 56.05 22.30 31.33
CA SER A 95 56.56 21.38 32.35
C SER A 95 57.43 20.26 31.77
N ALA A 96 57.22 19.91 30.49
CA ALA A 96 58.00 18.88 29.81
C ALA A 96 59.42 19.33 29.40
N ASP A 97 59.68 20.65 29.36
CA ASP A 97 60.97 21.28 29.01
C ASP A 97 61.70 20.59 27.83
N PRO A 98 61.14 20.64 26.60
CA PRO A 98 61.70 19.92 25.45
C PRO A 98 63.13 20.38 25.13
N SER A 99 63.99 19.45 24.71
CA SER A 99 65.43 19.69 24.53
C SER A 99 65.79 20.77 23.51
N ASP A 100 64.97 20.95 22.47
CA ASP A 100 65.11 21.99 21.44
C ASP A 100 64.18 23.20 21.68
N GLY A 101 63.51 23.24 22.84
CA GLY A 101 62.59 24.29 23.26
C GLY A 101 61.15 24.14 22.73
N TYR A 102 60.29 25.06 23.17
CA TYR A 102 58.93 25.23 22.66
C TYR A 102 58.72 26.64 22.07
N ASP A 103 57.90 26.75 21.03
CA ASP A 103 57.59 28.03 20.36
C ASP A 103 56.09 28.12 20.00
N ASP A 104 55.57 29.35 19.93
CA ASP A 104 54.18 29.64 19.60
C ASP A 104 54.11 30.20 18.17
N GLU A 105 53.54 29.43 17.24
CA GLU A 105 53.35 29.87 15.86
C GLU A 105 51.93 30.41 15.66
N VAL A 106 51.82 31.68 15.26
CA VAL A 106 50.58 32.22 14.70
C VAL A 106 50.66 32.05 13.17
N PRO A 107 49.94 31.10 12.57
CA PRO A 107 50.08 30.81 11.15
C PRO A 107 49.60 32.00 10.32
N GLN A 108 50.54 32.77 9.76
CA GLN A 108 50.20 33.79 8.77
C GLN A 108 49.93 33.13 7.43
N THR A 109 48.65 32.92 7.11
CA THR A 109 48.28 32.46 5.78
C THR A 109 48.71 33.51 4.76
N ASN A 110 49.60 33.14 3.83
CA ASN A 110 50.03 34.02 2.76
C ASN A 110 48.83 34.26 1.81
N TRP A 111 48.11 35.36 2.04
CA TRP A 111 46.82 35.66 1.41
C TRP A 111 46.86 35.56 -0.12
N PHE A 112 48.03 35.82 -0.74
CA PHE A 112 48.23 35.71 -2.17
C PHE A 112 48.19 34.25 -2.67
N LEU A 113 48.83 33.32 -1.94
CA LEU A 113 48.79 31.89 -2.26
C LEU A 113 47.40 31.29 -2.01
N SER A 114 46.72 31.70 -0.93
CA SER A 114 45.34 31.29 -0.65
C SER A 114 44.36 31.82 -1.70
N ALA A 115 44.51 33.08 -2.12
CA ALA A 115 43.71 33.66 -3.19
C ALA A 115 43.97 32.98 -4.54
N LEU A 116 45.22 32.63 -4.85
CA LEU A 116 45.56 31.91 -6.08
C LEU A 116 44.99 30.48 -6.08
N GLY A 117 45.04 29.78 -4.94
CA GLY A 117 44.43 28.46 -4.78
C GLY A 117 42.91 28.47 -4.95
N PHE A 118 42.25 29.57 -4.59
CA PHE A 118 40.80 29.75 -4.79
C PHE A 118 40.43 30.26 -6.20
N LEU A 119 41.25 31.14 -6.79
CA LEU A 119 41.00 31.74 -8.11
C LEU A 119 41.35 30.80 -9.27
N LEU A 120 42.34 29.93 -9.13
CA LEU A 120 42.79 29.03 -10.20
C LEU A 120 41.67 28.05 -10.63
N PRO A 121 40.93 27.38 -9.72
CA PRO A 121 39.78 26.55 -10.08
C PRO A 121 38.66 27.35 -10.76
N ILE A 122 38.37 28.57 -10.27
CA ILE A 122 37.33 29.45 -10.83
C ILE A 122 37.72 29.89 -12.25
N LEU A 123 38.99 30.24 -12.48
CA LEU A 123 39.51 30.60 -13.80
C LEU A 123 39.49 29.41 -14.76
N LEU A 124 39.80 28.19 -14.30
CA LEU A 124 39.72 26.99 -15.11
C LEU A 124 38.28 26.66 -15.51
N ILE A 125 37.33 26.80 -14.59
CA ILE A 125 35.89 26.64 -14.87
C ILE A 125 35.41 27.75 -15.82
N GLY A 126 35.82 28.99 -15.60
CA GLY A 126 35.50 30.13 -16.47
C GLY A 126 36.06 29.96 -17.89
N ALA A 127 37.31 29.54 -18.03
CA ALA A 127 37.94 29.24 -19.31
C ALA A 127 37.26 28.05 -20.01
N PHE A 128 36.89 27.01 -19.26
CA PHE A 128 36.12 25.87 -19.78
C PHE A 128 34.75 26.31 -20.30
N PHE A 129 34.01 27.14 -19.55
CA PHE A 129 32.75 27.71 -19.99
C PHE A 129 32.90 28.63 -21.20
N TRP A 130 33.95 29.45 -21.25
CA TRP A 130 34.24 30.32 -22.40
C TRP A 130 34.56 29.52 -23.68
N LEU A 131 35.28 28.41 -23.56
CA LEU A 131 35.57 27.49 -24.67
C LEU A 131 34.31 26.72 -25.11
N MET A 132 33.41 26.37 -24.18
CA MET A 132 32.12 25.77 -24.51
C MET A 132 31.17 26.77 -25.19
N LEU A 133 31.12 28.01 -24.70
CA LEU A 133 30.26 29.09 -25.23
C LEU A 133 30.71 29.55 -26.62
N SER A 134 32.03 29.62 -26.87
CA SER A 134 32.57 29.91 -28.21
C SER A 134 32.31 28.79 -29.22
N GLY A 135 32.12 27.54 -28.77
CA GLY A 135 31.62 26.43 -29.59
C GLY A 135 30.10 26.43 -29.83
N MET A 136 29.33 27.23 -29.08
CA MET A 136 27.86 27.26 -29.09
C MET A 136 27.26 28.42 -29.89
N GLN A 137 28.08 29.38 -30.34
CA GLN A 137 27.67 30.59 -31.08
C GLN A 137 27.26 30.32 -32.55
N GLY A 138 26.81 29.09 -32.86
CA GLY A 138 26.31 28.67 -34.18
C GLY A 138 24.92 28.01 -34.15
N GLY A 139 24.17 28.07 -33.05
CA GLY A 139 22.96 27.25 -32.87
C GLY A 139 21.82 27.89 -32.09
N GLY A 140 21.57 29.19 -32.26
CA GLY A 140 20.60 30.00 -31.51
C GLY A 140 19.10 29.67 -31.69
N ASN A 141 18.73 28.46 -32.12
CA ASN A 141 17.33 28.09 -32.41
C ASN A 141 16.80 26.86 -31.63
N ARG A 142 17.52 26.39 -30.60
CA ARG A 142 17.12 25.18 -29.83
C ARG A 142 16.50 25.45 -28.45
N VAL A 143 16.61 26.66 -27.91
CA VAL A 143 16.10 26.96 -26.56
C VAL A 143 14.59 27.26 -26.56
N MET A 144 14.03 27.75 -27.66
CA MET A 144 12.58 27.97 -27.83
C MET A 144 11.76 26.70 -28.11
N GLN A 145 12.40 25.52 -28.16
CA GLN A 145 11.72 24.25 -28.45
C GLN A 145 11.37 23.43 -27.19
N PHE A 146 11.67 23.93 -25.98
CA PHE A 146 11.29 23.29 -24.72
C PHE A 146 9.81 23.51 -24.34
N GLY A 147 9.16 24.55 -24.88
CA GLY A 147 7.75 24.86 -24.62
C GLY A 147 6.75 24.31 -25.64
N LYS A 148 7.21 23.67 -26.72
CA LYS A 148 6.35 22.99 -27.70
C LYS A 148 6.65 21.50 -27.68
N SER A 149 5.81 20.78 -26.94
CA SER A 149 5.62 19.33 -26.92
C SER A 149 6.23 18.61 -28.13
N LYS A 150 7.23 17.75 -27.87
CA LYS A 150 7.47 16.57 -28.72
C LYS A 150 6.30 15.61 -28.50
N ALA A 151 5.22 15.86 -29.22
CA ALA A 151 3.99 15.08 -29.17
C ALA A 151 4.26 13.60 -29.50
N LYS A 152 4.41 12.81 -28.45
CA LYS A 152 4.22 11.35 -28.43
C LYS A 152 4.06 10.88 -26.98
N LEU A 153 3.12 11.46 -26.23
CA LEU A 153 2.85 11.08 -24.84
C LEU A 153 1.39 10.72 -24.56
N VAL A 154 0.46 10.92 -25.50
CA VAL A 154 -0.88 10.36 -25.37
C VAL A 154 -1.02 9.24 -26.40
N SER A 155 -1.03 8.01 -25.89
CA SER A 155 -1.29 6.81 -26.68
C SER A 155 -2.73 6.89 -27.20
N LYS A 156 -2.92 7.24 -28.48
CA LYS A 156 -4.22 7.09 -29.15
C LYS A 156 -4.42 5.59 -29.36
N GLU A 157 -5.12 4.96 -28.43
CA GLU A 157 -5.45 3.54 -28.53
C GLU A 157 -6.82 3.37 -29.18
N SER A 158 -6.93 2.33 -30.00
CA SER A 158 -8.21 1.77 -30.42
C SER A 158 -8.38 0.46 -29.65
N PRO A 159 -8.92 0.51 -28.41
CA PRO A 159 -9.02 -0.67 -27.57
C PRO A 159 -9.90 -1.73 -28.26
N LYS A 160 -9.42 -2.98 -28.25
CA LYS A 160 -10.17 -4.16 -28.72
C LYS A 160 -10.96 -4.85 -27.61
N VAL A 161 -10.70 -4.46 -26.37
CA VAL A 161 -11.35 -5.01 -25.17
C VAL A 161 -12.80 -4.53 -25.15
N THR A 162 -13.71 -5.43 -24.82
CA THR A 162 -15.16 -5.18 -24.77
C THR A 162 -15.72 -5.51 -23.39
N PHE A 163 -17.01 -5.30 -23.14
CA PHE A 163 -17.61 -5.70 -21.86
C PHE A 163 -17.61 -7.22 -21.65
N GLN A 164 -17.47 -8.02 -22.72
CA GLN A 164 -17.35 -9.48 -22.63
C GLN A 164 -16.02 -9.96 -22.01
N ASP A 165 -15.02 -9.08 -21.97
CA ASP A 165 -13.71 -9.33 -21.39
C ASP A 165 -13.61 -8.85 -19.94
N VAL A 166 -14.69 -8.24 -19.41
CA VAL A 166 -14.79 -7.79 -18.03
C VAL A 166 -15.87 -8.61 -17.31
N ALA A 167 -15.56 -9.08 -16.11
CA ALA A 167 -16.47 -9.88 -15.31
C ALA A 167 -16.40 -9.46 -13.85
N GLY A 168 -17.48 -9.72 -13.09
CA GLY A 168 -17.53 -9.48 -11.64
C GLY A 168 -17.66 -8.01 -11.25
N ALA A 169 -18.15 -7.17 -12.16
CA ALA A 169 -18.42 -5.75 -11.95
C ALA A 169 -19.75 -5.37 -12.62
N ASP A 170 -20.78 -6.19 -12.42
CA ASP A 170 -22.04 -6.14 -13.17
C ASP A 170 -22.75 -4.78 -12.96
N GLU A 171 -22.79 -4.26 -11.71
CA GLU A 171 -23.38 -2.94 -11.43
C GLU A 171 -22.61 -1.80 -12.12
N ALA A 172 -21.28 -1.86 -12.09
CA ALA A 172 -20.44 -0.85 -12.74
C ALA A 172 -20.58 -0.91 -14.27
N ILE A 173 -20.74 -2.10 -14.85
CA ILE A 173 -21.00 -2.29 -16.28
C ILE A 173 -22.36 -1.70 -16.66
N GLU A 174 -23.40 -1.89 -15.85
CA GLU A 174 -24.73 -1.32 -16.09
C GLU A 174 -24.71 0.22 -16.09
N GLU A 175 -24.07 0.85 -15.11
CA GLU A 175 -23.92 2.32 -15.09
C GLU A 175 -23.07 2.83 -16.28
N LEU A 176 -22.03 2.10 -16.68
CA LEU A 176 -21.19 2.46 -17.82
C LEU A 176 -21.85 2.14 -19.18
N HIS A 177 -22.89 1.30 -19.22
CA HIS A 177 -23.68 1.06 -20.41
C HIS A 177 -24.37 2.34 -20.89
N GLU A 178 -24.86 3.18 -19.97
CA GLU A 178 -25.40 4.50 -20.29
C GLU A 178 -24.34 5.34 -21.02
N ILE A 179 -23.13 5.44 -20.45
CA ILE A 179 -21.98 6.18 -21.01
C ILE A 179 -21.64 5.73 -22.43
N LYS A 180 -21.67 4.41 -22.67
CA LYS A 180 -21.48 3.82 -23.99
C LYS A 180 -22.60 4.19 -24.96
N GLU A 181 -23.87 4.20 -24.54
CA GLU A 181 -24.99 4.63 -25.38
C GLU A 181 -24.90 6.11 -25.75
N PHE A 182 -24.50 6.97 -24.80
CA PHE A 182 -24.29 8.40 -25.06
C PHE A 182 -23.24 8.63 -26.16
N LEU A 183 -22.15 7.87 -26.16
CA LEU A 183 -21.09 7.99 -27.15
C LEU A 183 -21.50 7.47 -28.53
N LYS A 184 -22.36 6.44 -28.61
CA LYS A 184 -22.88 5.91 -29.87
C LYS A 184 -24.01 6.75 -30.47
N GLU A 185 -24.95 7.20 -29.65
CA GLU A 185 -26.18 7.86 -30.08
C GLU A 185 -26.46 9.17 -29.32
N PRO A 186 -25.56 10.18 -29.40
CA PRO A 186 -25.70 11.43 -28.62
C PRO A 186 -26.98 12.20 -28.97
N ALA A 187 -27.47 12.10 -30.21
CA ALA A 187 -28.68 12.78 -30.67
C ALA A 187 -29.95 12.33 -29.92
N LYS A 188 -30.04 11.04 -29.54
CA LYS A 188 -31.16 10.47 -28.79
C LYS A 188 -31.35 11.18 -27.44
N PHE A 189 -30.24 11.45 -26.76
CA PHE A 189 -30.23 12.10 -25.45
C PHE A 189 -30.38 13.62 -25.54
N GLN A 190 -29.80 14.25 -26.56
CA GLN A 190 -29.99 15.69 -26.81
C GLN A 190 -31.45 16.03 -27.14
N ALA A 191 -32.17 15.15 -27.87
CA ALA A 191 -33.56 15.36 -28.23
C ALA A 191 -34.51 15.45 -27.01
N VAL A 192 -34.19 14.75 -25.92
CA VAL A 192 -34.95 14.77 -24.67
C VAL A 192 -34.41 15.77 -23.65
N GLY A 193 -33.37 16.54 -24.00
CA GLY A 193 -32.76 17.55 -23.13
C GLY A 193 -31.91 16.97 -21.99
N ALA A 194 -31.52 15.70 -22.08
CA ALA A 194 -30.63 15.08 -21.09
C ALA A 194 -29.22 15.71 -21.19
N ARG A 195 -28.65 16.05 -20.04
CA ARG A 195 -27.28 16.58 -19.96
C ARG A 195 -26.31 15.41 -19.91
N ILE A 196 -25.30 15.46 -20.77
CA ILE A 196 -24.24 14.44 -20.81
C ILE A 196 -23.33 14.64 -19.59
N PRO A 197 -23.05 13.58 -18.81
CA PRO A 197 -22.07 13.67 -17.74
C PRO A 197 -20.69 13.98 -18.33
N LYS A 198 -20.07 15.07 -17.87
CA LYS A 198 -18.76 15.50 -18.35
C LYS A 198 -17.63 14.61 -17.84
N GLY A 199 -17.79 14.08 -16.64
CA GLY A 199 -16.81 13.25 -15.96
C GLY A 199 -17.42 12.09 -15.19
N VAL A 200 -16.74 10.96 -15.22
CA VAL A 200 -17.03 9.75 -14.45
C VAL A 200 -15.81 9.41 -13.58
N LEU A 201 -16.02 9.21 -12.29
CA LEU A 201 -14.98 8.75 -11.36
C LEU A 201 -15.23 7.28 -11.00
N LEU A 202 -14.30 6.41 -11.38
CA LEU A 202 -14.23 5.03 -10.94
C LEU A 202 -13.41 4.97 -9.65
N TYR A 203 -14.00 4.49 -8.56
CA TYR A 203 -13.29 4.34 -7.30
C TYR A 203 -13.42 2.92 -6.76
N GLY A 204 -12.41 2.45 -6.03
CA GLY A 204 -12.43 1.12 -5.42
C GLY A 204 -11.01 0.57 -5.22
N PRO A 205 -10.86 -0.61 -4.60
CA PRO A 205 -9.55 -1.20 -4.32
C PRO A 205 -8.66 -1.35 -5.58
N PRO A 206 -7.33 -1.35 -5.44
CA PRO A 206 -6.44 -1.63 -6.56
C PRO A 206 -6.71 -3.02 -7.13
N GLY A 207 -6.55 -3.21 -8.45
CA GLY A 207 -6.71 -4.53 -9.07
C GLY A 207 -8.15 -4.95 -9.40
N THR A 208 -9.17 -4.13 -9.13
CA THR A 208 -10.57 -4.42 -9.49
C THR A 208 -10.94 -4.18 -10.95
N GLY A 209 -9.97 -3.83 -11.80
CA GLY A 209 -10.19 -3.70 -13.24
C GLY A 209 -10.71 -2.32 -13.70
N LYS A 210 -10.58 -1.26 -12.90
CA LYS A 210 -10.99 0.12 -13.28
C LYS A 210 -10.46 0.57 -14.65
N THR A 211 -9.17 0.37 -14.90
CA THR A 211 -8.54 0.70 -16.20
C THR A 211 -9.04 -0.20 -17.34
N LEU A 212 -9.36 -1.46 -17.04
CA LEU A 212 -9.93 -2.40 -18.00
C LEU A 212 -11.37 -2.03 -18.37
N LEU A 213 -12.19 -1.64 -17.39
CA LEU A 213 -13.55 -1.13 -17.59
C LEU A 213 -13.55 0.11 -18.48
N ALA A 214 -12.71 1.10 -18.20
CA ALA A 214 -12.62 2.31 -19.03
C ALA A 214 -12.22 1.99 -20.49
N ARG A 215 -11.29 1.06 -20.69
CA ARG A 215 -10.92 0.56 -22.03
C ARG A 215 -12.07 -0.19 -22.71
N ALA A 216 -12.83 -0.98 -21.96
CA ALA A 216 -13.98 -1.72 -22.47
C ALA A 216 -15.10 -0.77 -22.95
N VAL A 217 -15.38 0.31 -22.21
CA VAL A 217 -16.35 1.34 -22.64
C VAL A 217 -15.94 1.95 -23.98
N ALA A 218 -14.66 2.30 -24.14
CA ALA A 218 -14.16 2.85 -25.40
C ALA A 218 -14.23 1.85 -26.56
N GLY A 219 -13.88 0.58 -26.31
CA GLY A 219 -13.93 -0.48 -27.31
C GLY A 219 -15.36 -0.80 -27.75
N GLU A 220 -16.29 -0.83 -26.80
CA GLU A 220 -17.72 -1.01 -27.07
C GLU A 220 -18.32 0.16 -27.86
N ALA A 221 -17.96 1.39 -27.49
CA ALA A 221 -18.40 2.60 -28.19
C ALA A 221 -17.71 2.80 -29.56
N GLY A 222 -16.54 2.17 -29.77
CA GLY A 222 -15.75 2.33 -30.99
C GLY A 222 -15.09 3.70 -31.12
N VAL A 223 -14.79 4.35 -30.00
CA VAL A 223 -14.23 5.73 -29.95
C VAL A 223 -12.75 5.73 -29.58
N PRO A 224 -11.96 6.75 -29.96
CA PRO A 224 -10.57 6.90 -29.53
C PRO A 224 -10.45 6.96 -28.00
N PHE A 225 -9.45 6.24 -27.46
CA PHE A 225 -9.12 6.21 -26.05
C PHE A 225 -7.78 6.88 -25.79
N TYR A 226 -7.77 7.92 -24.97
CA TYR A 226 -6.59 8.67 -24.56
C TYR A 226 -6.27 8.37 -23.09
N SER A 227 -5.23 7.57 -22.83
CA SER A 227 -4.84 7.19 -21.47
C SER A 227 -3.63 8.01 -21.01
N ILE A 228 -3.68 8.50 -19.77
CA ILE A 228 -2.54 9.13 -19.08
C ILE A 228 -2.57 8.76 -17.59
N SER A 229 -1.41 8.67 -16.95
CA SER A 229 -1.34 8.51 -15.50
C SER A 229 -1.38 9.87 -14.80
N GLY A 230 -2.07 9.97 -13.67
CA GLY A 230 -2.12 11.17 -12.84
C GLY A 230 -0.72 11.61 -12.39
N SER A 231 0.17 10.65 -12.16
CA SER A 231 1.58 10.90 -11.84
C SER A 231 2.38 11.53 -12.99
N ASP A 232 1.98 11.33 -14.26
CA ASP A 232 2.65 11.93 -15.43
C ASP A 232 2.43 13.45 -15.54
N PHE A 233 1.48 13.96 -14.79
CA PHE A 233 1.22 15.40 -14.70
C PHE A 233 2.05 16.09 -13.64
N VAL A 234 2.69 15.36 -12.72
CA VAL A 234 3.50 15.92 -11.63
C VAL A 234 4.96 15.92 -12.04
N GLU A 235 5.49 17.08 -12.43
CA GLU A 235 6.89 17.24 -12.82
C GLU A 235 7.65 18.29 -11.99
N MET A 236 8.99 18.28 -12.09
CA MET A 236 9.86 19.22 -11.37
C MET A 236 9.70 20.68 -11.84
N PHE A 237 9.10 20.91 -13.01
CA PHE A 237 8.96 22.23 -13.62
C PHE A 237 7.52 22.73 -13.52
N VAL A 238 7.35 23.86 -12.84
CA VAL A 238 6.05 24.53 -12.69
C VAL A 238 5.45 24.84 -14.07
N GLY A 239 4.18 24.49 -14.27
CA GLY A 239 3.42 24.77 -15.50
C GLY A 239 3.52 23.73 -16.61
N VAL A 240 4.42 22.73 -16.51
CA VAL A 240 4.49 21.64 -17.51
C VAL A 240 3.26 20.75 -17.43
N GLY A 241 2.83 20.34 -16.23
CA GLY A 241 1.61 19.56 -16.03
C GLY A 241 0.37 20.26 -16.60
N ALA A 242 0.18 21.55 -16.30
CA ALA A 242 -0.90 22.36 -16.85
C ALA A 242 -0.88 22.43 -18.40
N SER A 243 0.29 22.54 -19.03
CA SER A 243 0.36 22.51 -20.50
C SER A 243 -0.05 21.16 -21.08
N ARG A 244 0.32 20.05 -20.42
CA ARG A 244 -0.08 18.69 -20.86
C ARG A 244 -1.58 18.48 -20.76
N VAL A 245 -2.21 18.98 -19.70
CA VAL A 245 -3.67 18.95 -19.56
C VAL A 245 -4.33 19.67 -20.74
N ARG A 246 -3.87 20.88 -21.09
CA ARG A 246 -4.40 21.62 -22.26
C ARG A 246 -4.24 20.84 -23.57
N ASP A 247 -3.03 20.34 -23.82
CA ASP A 247 -2.71 19.60 -25.05
C ASP A 247 -3.54 18.30 -25.17
N LEU A 248 -3.74 17.59 -24.06
CA LEU A 248 -4.56 16.37 -23.98
C LEU A 248 -6.02 16.67 -24.35
N PHE A 249 -6.60 17.70 -23.74
CA PHE A 249 -7.99 18.08 -23.99
C PHE A 249 -8.17 18.62 -25.41
N GLN A 250 -7.21 19.38 -25.94
CA GLN A 250 -7.26 19.84 -27.33
C GLN A 250 -7.27 18.66 -28.32
N GLN A 251 -6.37 17.67 -28.14
CA GLN A 251 -6.33 16.50 -29.01
C GLN A 251 -7.61 15.65 -28.94
N ALA A 252 -8.20 15.51 -27.76
CA ALA A 252 -9.47 14.80 -27.59
C ALA A 252 -10.63 15.56 -28.28
N LYS A 253 -10.66 16.89 -28.18
CA LYS A 253 -11.65 17.76 -28.86
C LYS A 253 -11.57 17.62 -30.38
N GLU A 254 -10.36 17.59 -30.94
CA GLU A 254 -10.13 17.40 -32.39
C GLU A 254 -10.57 16.02 -32.91
N ASN A 255 -10.64 15.01 -32.02
CA ASN A 255 -11.01 13.62 -32.36
C ASN A 255 -12.35 13.20 -31.72
N SER A 256 -13.22 14.15 -31.38
CA SER A 256 -14.55 13.89 -30.79
C SER A 256 -15.46 13.09 -31.75
N PRO A 257 -16.23 12.10 -31.26
CA PRO A 257 -16.36 11.66 -29.86
C PRO A 257 -15.15 10.86 -29.37
N ALA A 258 -14.70 11.10 -28.13
CA ALA A 258 -13.51 10.45 -27.57
C ALA A 258 -13.60 10.31 -26.03
N ILE A 259 -12.82 9.38 -25.48
CA ILE A 259 -12.68 9.19 -24.03
C ILE A 259 -11.26 9.60 -23.60
N ILE A 260 -11.18 10.42 -22.55
CA ILE A 260 -9.93 10.71 -21.83
C ILE A 260 -9.97 9.88 -20.55
N PHE A 261 -8.96 9.05 -20.33
CA PHE A 261 -8.79 8.27 -19.11
C PHE A 261 -7.59 8.76 -18.31
N VAL A 262 -7.81 9.11 -17.04
CA VAL A 262 -6.76 9.50 -16.08
C VAL A 262 -6.71 8.48 -14.95
N ASP A 263 -5.68 7.63 -14.95
CA ASP A 263 -5.44 6.72 -13.82
C ASP A 263 -4.79 7.47 -12.65
N GLU A 264 -4.89 6.96 -11.42
CA GLU A 264 -4.29 7.59 -10.22
C GLU A 264 -4.52 9.10 -10.11
N ILE A 265 -5.77 9.54 -10.33
CA ILE A 265 -6.12 10.98 -10.31
C ILE A 265 -5.78 11.64 -8.97
N ASP A 266 -5.66 10.86 -7.90
CA ASP A 266 -5.23 11.29 -6.58
C ASP A 266 -3.80 11.82 -6.52
N ALA A 267 -2.95 11.55 -7.52
CA ALA A 267 -1.62 12.16 -7.62
C ALA A 267 -1.69 13.69 -7.81
N VAL A 268 -2.66 14.18 -8.60
CA VAL A 268 -2.90 15.60 -8.89
C VAL A 268 -4.09 16.18 -8.14
N GLY A 269 -5.07 15.36 -7.81
CA GLY A 269 -6.35 15.75 -7.22
C GLY A 269 -6.35 15.74 -5.70
N ARG A 270 -5.20 15.56 -5.04
CA ARG A 270 -5.14 15.50 -3.57
C ARG A 270 -5.51 16.85 -2.94
N HIS A 271 -6.24 16.79 -1.83
CA HIS A 271 -6.54 17.94 -0.98
C HIS A 271 -5.28 18.74 -0.59
N ARG A 272 -5.45 20.07 -0.51
CA ARG A 272 -4.43 21.02 -0.07
C ARG A 272 -3.94 20.67 1.34
N GLY A 273 -2.66 20.34 1.47
CA GLY A 273 -1.99 20.28 2.76
C GLY A 273 -1.32 21.62 3.07
N ALA A 274 -1.28 22.02 4.34
CA ALA A 274 -0.49 23.17 4.80
C ALA A 274 1.02 22.85 4.80
N GLY A 275 1.55 22.33 3.70
CA GLY A 275 2.96 21.99 3.53
C GLY A 275 3.75 23.20 3.08
N MET A 276 4.58 23.77 3.98
CA MET A 276 5.63 24.72 3.60
C MET A 276 6.66 24.02 2.70
N GLY A 277 6.46 24.05 1.39
CA GLY A 277 7.40 23.52 0.40
C GLY A 277 6.85 23.59 -1.03
N GLY A 278 7.61 24.22 -1.94
CA GLY A 278 7.23 24.59 -3.31
C GLY A 278 6.90 23.45 -4.30
N GLY A 279 6.60 22.24 -3.83
CA GLY A 279 6.02 21.17 -4.63
C GLY A 279 4.49 21.23 -4.72
N HIS A 280 3.82 22.06 -3.91
CA HIS A 280 2.37 22.27 -3.97
C HIS A 280 1.95 23.07 -5.20
N ASP A 281 2.73 24.07 -5.60
CA ASP A 281 2.34 25.05 -6.63
C ASP A 281 2.11 24.39 -8.01
N GLU A 282 2.90 23.38 -8.36
CA GLU A 282 2.78 22.66 -9.63
C GLU A 282 1.53 21.79 -9.69
N ARG A 283 1.27 21.02 -8.63
CA ARG A 283 0.10 20.16 -8.52
C ARG A 283 -1.18 20.99 -8.52
N GLU A 284 -1.20 22.09 -7.76
CA GLU A 284 -2.34 23.00 -7.71
C GLU A 284 -2.60 23.67 -9.07
N GLN A 285 -1.55 24.09 -9.77
CA GLN A 285 -1.70 24.68 -11.10
C GLN A 285 -2.27 23.67 -12.11
N THR A 286 -1.75 22.44 -12.09
CA THR A 286 -2.23 21.34 -12.93
C THR A 286 -3.68 20.98 -12.60
N LEU A 287 -4.03 20.86 -11.32
CA LEU A 287 -5.40 20.59 -10.86
C LEU A 287 -6.35 21.69 -11.33
N ASN A 288 -6.02 22.96 -11.09
CA ASN A 288 -6.84 24.09 -11.52
C ASN A 288 -7.00 24.11 -13.05
N GLN A 289 -5.96 23.78 -13.81
CA GLN A 289 -6.06 23.68 -15.25
C GLN A 289 -7.00 22.57 -15.70
N LEU A 290 -6.99 21.41 -15.02
CA LEU A 290 -7.94 20.33 -15.27
C LEU A 290 -9.38 20.80 -15.00
N LEU A 291 -9.62 21.49 -13.88
CA LEU A 291 -10.93 22.05 -13.55
C LEU A 291 -11.41 23.05 -14.60
N VAL A 292 -10.53 23.94 -15.08
CA VAL A 292 -10.84 24.92 -16.13
C VAL A 292 -11.21 24.22 -17.44
N GLU A 293 -10.49 23.18 -17.84
CA GLU A 293 -10.80 22.43 -19.05
C GLU A 293 -12.12 21.65 -18.94
N MET A 294 -12.45 21.10 -17.76
CA MET A 294 -13.72 20.42 -17.49
C MET A 294 -14.92 21.38 -17.51
N ASP A 295 -14.78 22.52 -16.84
CA ASP A 295 -15.83 23.56 -16.82
C ASP A 295 -16.01 24.16 -18.23
N GLY A 296 -14.92 24.27 -19.00
CA GLY A 296 -14.88 24.80 -20.37
C GLY A 296 -15.48 23.90 -21.46
N PHE A 297 -15.93 22.67 -21.15
CA PHE A 297 -16.63 21.83 -22.13
C PHE A 297 -18.00 22.41 -22.51
N ASP A 298 -18.20 22.66 -23.81
CA ASP A 298 -19.53 22.87 -24.39
C ASP A 298 -20.28 21.53 -24.46
N VAL A 299 -21.59 21.53 -24.20
CA VAL A 299 -22.47 20.35 -24.21
C VAL A 299 -22.44 19.63 -25.56
N LYS A 300 -22.03 20.33 -26.63
CA LYS A 300 -21.91 19.81 -27.99
C LYS A 300 -20.63 19.01 -28.24
N THR A 301 -19.64 19.10 -27.35
CA THR A 301 -18.33 18.45 -27.52
C THR A 301 -18.41 17.09 -26.83
N ASN A 302 -18.65 16.02 -27.60
CA ASN A 302 -18.90 14.64 -27.13
C ASN A 302 -17.62 13.96 -26.57
N VAL A 303 -16.96 14.60 -25.61
CA VAL A 303 -15.76 14.10 -24.95
C VAL A 303 -16.10 13.80 -23.50
N ILE A 304 -15.76 12.61 -23.03
CA ILE A 304 -16.02 12.15 -21.66
C ILE A 304 -14.70 11.92 -20.95
N LEU A 305 -14.55 12.49 -19.75
CA LEU A 305 -13.41 12.25 -18.87
C LEU A 305 -13.73 11.11 -17.89
N ILE A 306 -12.98 10.01 -17.95
CA ILE A 306 -13.06 8.94 -16.95
C ILE A 306 -11.80 9.01 -16.10
N ALA A 307 -11.94 9.05 -14.77
CA ALA A 307 -10.81 9.00 -13.85
C ALA A 307 -10.90 7.77 -12.96
N ALA A 308 -9.75 7.22 -12.54
CA ALA A 308 -9.69 6.13 -11.58
C ALA A 308 -8.92 6.56 -10.32
N THR A 309 -9.43 6.15 -9.15
CA THR A 309 -8.73 6.33 -7.87
C THR A 309 -8.91 5.11 -6.98
N ASN A 310 -7.92 4.83 -6.13
CA ASN A 310 -8.05 3.87 -5.03
C ASN A 310 -8.48 4.54 -3.73
N ARG A 311 -8.44 5.88 -3.69
CA ARG A 311 -8.61 6.70 -2.50
C ARG A 311 -9.51 7.90 -2.80
N PRO A 312 -10.84 7.71 -2.89
CA PRO A 312 -11.77 8.81 -3.15
C PRO A 312 -11.79 9.83 -2.00
N ASP A 313 -11.40 9.42 -0.79
CA ASP A 313 -11.36 10.21 0.44
C ASP A 313 -10.36 11.36 0.43
N ILE A 314 -9.25 11.24 -0.29
CA ILE A 314 -8.19 12.28 -0.34
C ILE A 314 -8.36 13.28 -1.48
N LEU A 315 -9.36 13.09 -2.34
CA LEU A 315 -9.58 13.94 -3.49
C LEU A 315 -10.17 15.29 -3.09
N ASP A 316 -9.77 16.35 -3.79
CA ASP A 316 -10.34 17.69 -3.63
C ASP A 316 -11.85 17.65 -4.01
N PRO A 317 -12.77 18.04 -3.10
CA PRO A 317 -14.20 18.08 -3.31
C PRO A 317 -14.58 18.97 -4.50
N ALA A 318 -13.71 19.89 -4.91
CA ALA A 318 -13.88 20.65 -6.13
C ALA A 318 -14.02 19.73 -7.35
N LEU A 319 -13.31 18.61 -7.43
CA LEU A 319 -13.41 17.64 -8.52
C LEU A 319 -14.77 16.93 -8.54
N LEU A 320 -15.39 16.74 -7.37
CA LEU A 320 -16.66 16.02 -7.19
C LEU A 320 -17.91 16.91 -7.33
N ARG A 321 -17.75 18.20 -7.66
CA ARG A 321 -18.88 19.12 -7.83
C ARG A 321 -19.62 18.86 -9.15
N PRO A 322 -20.94 19.11 -9.21
CA PRO A 322 -21.71 19.03 -10.45
C PRO A 322 -21.10 19.88 -11.58
N GLY A 323 -21.07 19.34 -12.80
CA GLY A 323 -20.35 19.84 -13.96
C GLY A 323 -18.93 19.27 -14.14
N ARG A 324 -18.47 18.38 -13.24
CA ARG A 324 -17.13 17.79 -13.25
C ARG A 324 -17.20 16.27 -13.19
N PHE A 325 -16.79 15.63 -12.08
CA PHE A 325 -17.05 14.20 -11.87
C PHE A 325 -18.45 13.99 -11.28
N ASP A 326 -19.44 14.11 -12.16
CA ASP A 326 -20.86 14.08 -11.81
C ASP A 326 -21.35 12.67 -11.49
N ARG A 327 -20.71 11.66 -12.10
CA ARG A 327 -20.98 10.24 -11.86
C ARG A 327 -19.83 9.64 -11.07
N GLN A 328 -20.15 8.98 -9.98
CA GLN A 328 -19.20 8.23 -9.16
C GLN A 328 -19.65 6.78 -9.15
N ILE A 329 -18.82 5.89 -9.68
CA ILE A 329 -19.14 4.47 -9.83
C ILE A 329 -18.14 3.69 -8.98
N GLY A 330 -18.66 2.97 -7.99
CA GLY A 330 -17.88 2.06 -7.17
C GLY A 330 -17.54 0.80 -7.96
N VAL A 331 -16.26 0.40 -7.93
CA VAL A 331 -15.78 -0.86 -8.51
C VAL A 331 -15.16 -1.67 -7.39
N ASP A 332 -16.03 -2.42 -6.72
CA ASP A 332 -15.70 -3.22 -5.56
C ASP A 332 -14.98 -4.53 -5.93
N ALA A 333 -14.54 -5.25 -4.90
CA ALA A 333 -14.01 -6.60 -5.11
C ALA A 333 -15.14 -7.55 -5.54
N PRO A 334 -14.87 -8.49 -6.45
CA PRO A 334 -15.88 -9.40 -6.98
C PRO A 334 -16.42 -10.38 -5.92
N ASP A 335 -17.71 -10.67 -6.03
CA ASP A 335 -18.39 -11.74 -5.30
C ASP A 335 -17.96 -13.14 -5.80
N LEU A 336 -18.41 -14.21 -5.14
CA LEU A 336 -18.08 -15.58 -5.53
C LEU A 336 -18.37 -15.88 -7.01
N LEU A 337 -19.53 -15.43 -7.52
CA LEU A 337 -19.91 -15.66 -8.91
C LEU A 337 -19.05 -14.82 -9.87
N GLY A 338 -18.76 -13.57 -9.51
CA GLY A 338 -17.84 -12.68 -10.21
C GLY A 338 -16.44 -13.27 -10.28
N ARG A 339 -15.90 -13.79 -9.17
CA ARG A 339 -14.58 -14.46 -9.13
C ARG A 339 -14.53 -15.64 -10.07
N LYS A 340 -15.57 -16.48 -10.08
CA LYS A 340 -15.70 -17.61 -11.03
C LYS A 340 -15.66 -17.12 -12.48
N ARG A 341 -16.46 -16.12 -12.84
CA ARG A 341 -16.48 -15.56 -14.21
C ARG A 341 -15.14 -14.92 -14.60
N ILE A 342 -14.47 -14.23 -13.68
CA ILE A 342 -13.13 -13.66 -13.89
C ILE A 342 -12.12 -14.77 -14.16
N LEU A 343 -12.14 -15.86 -13.38
CA LEU A 343 -11.31 -17.03 -13.61
C LEU A 343 -11.60 -17.69 -14.96
N GLU A 344 -12.86 -17.75 -15.38
CA GLU A 344 -13.24 -18.26 -16.70
C GLU A 344 -12.65 -17.39 -17.82
N VAL A 345 -12.76 -16.05 -17.72
CA VAL A 345 -12.21 -15.11 -18.70
C VAL A 345 -10.69 -15.24 -18.79
N HIS A 346 -9.98 -15.24 -17.65
CA HIS A 346 -8.52 -15.38 -17.63
C HIS A 346 -8.03 -16.82 -17.87
N GLY A 347 -8.92 -17.81 -17.76
CA GLY A 347 -8.69 -19.20 -18.11
C GLY A 347 -8.74 -19.44 -19.63
N ARG A 348 -9.38 -18.56 -20.40
CA ARG A 348 -9.42 -18.65 -21.87
C ARG A 348 -7.99 -18.64 -22.44
N GLY A 349 -7.62 -19.71 -23.14
CA GLY A 349 -6.30 -19.86 -23.74
C GLY A 349 -5.23 -20.50 -22.84
N LYS A 350 -5.57 -20.89 -21.60
CA LYS A 350 -4.70 -21.71 -20.74
C LYS A 350 -5.12 -23.19 -20.80
N PRO A 351 -4.16 -24.13 -20.89
CA PRO A 351 -4.48 -25.56 -20.90
C PRO A 351 -4.80 -26.05 -19.48
N LEU A 352 -6.09 -26.06 -19.11
CA LEU A 352 -6.57 -26.60 -17.83
C LEU A 352 -6.82 -28.12 -17.96
N ALA A 353 -6.54 -28.88 -16.90
CA ALA A 353 -6.91 -30.31 -16.83
C ALA A 353 -8.43 -30.48 -16.64
N GLU A 354 -9.01 -31.59 -17.14
CA GLU A 354 -10.47 -31.84 -17.11
C GLU A 354 -11.08 -31.86 -15.69
N GLY A 355 -10.29 -32.17 -14.66
CA GLY A 355 -10.73 -32.20 -13.25
C GLY A 355 -10.61 -30.87 -12.50
N VAL A 356 -10.29 -29.76 -13.19
CA VAL A 356 -10.19 -28.44 -12.57
C VAL A 356 -11.56 -27.79 -12.47
N ASP A 357 -12.00 -27.54 -11.23
CA ASP A 357 -13.21 -26.77 -10.96
C ASP A 357 -12.85 -25.35 -10.51
N LEU A 358 -13.12 -24.37 -11.38
CA LEU A 358 -12.87 -22.96 -11.10
C LEU A 358 -13.79 -22.40 -10.00
N GLU A 359 -14.92 -23.04 -9.72
CA GLU A 359 -15.79 -22.66 -8.61
C GLU A 359 -15.12 -22.95 -7.26
N VAL A 360 -14.43 -24.09 -7.15
CA VAL A 360 -13.64 -24.42 -5.96
C VAL A 360 -12.50 -23.42 -5.77
N VAL A 361 -11.83 -23.02 -6.86
CA VAL A 361 -10.81 -21.96 -6.82
C VAL A 361 -11.40 -20.65 -6.34
N ALA A 362 -12.56 -20.23 -6.87
CA ALA A 362 -13.23 -18.99 -6.47
C ALA A 362 -13.63 -18.98 -4.98
N ARG A 363 -14.01 -20.13 -4.41
CA ARG A 363 -14.28 -20.30 -2.97
C ARG A 363 -13.01 -20.23 -2.12
N LYS A 364 -11.87 -20.69 -2.65
CA LYS A 364 -10.56 -20.62 -1.99
C LYS A 364 -9.91 -19.23 -2.03
N THR A 365 -10.46 -18.30 -2.80
CA THR A 365 -9.92 -16.95 -2.99
C THR A 365 -10.90 -15.85 -2.53
N PRO A 366 -11.43 -15.88 -1.29
CA PRO A 366 -12.31 -14.82 -0.81
C PRO A 366 -11.57 -13.49 -0.71
N GLY A 367 -12.22 -12.40 -1.12
CA GLY A 367 -11.65 -11.05 -1.10
C GLY A 367 -10.57 -10.77 -2.16
N PHE A 368 -10.27 -11.73 -3.05
CA PHE A 368 -9.33 -11.52 -4.15
C PHE A 368 -9.90 -10.56 -5.19
N THR A 369 -9.05 -9.66 -5.69
CA THR A 369 -9.41 -8.77 -6.79
C THR A 369 -9.23 -9.49 -8.14
N GLY A 370 -9.76 -8.90 -9.21
CA GLY A 370 -9.60 -9.47 -10.56
C GLY A 370 -8.13 -9.64 -10.96
N ALA A 371 -7.27 -8.70 -10.57
CA ALA A 371 -5.83 -8.79 -10.78
C ALA A 371 -5.19 -9.94 -9.98
N ASP A 372 -5.63 -10.18 -8.75
CA ASP A 372 -5.13 -11.29 -7.94
C ASP A 372 -5.51 -12.65 -8.55
N LEU A 373 -6.74 -12.79 -9.04
CA LEU A 373 -7.20 -14.01 -9.72
C LEU A 373 -6.44 -14.26 -11.03
N ALA A 374 -6.21 -13.21 -11.82
CA ALA A 374 -5.38 -13.28 -13.02
C ALA A 374 -3.95 -13.73 -12.66
N ASN A 375 -3.41 -13.23 -11.55
CA ASN A 375 -2.09 -13.61 -11.06
C ASN A 375 -2.05 -15.06 -10.58
N VAL A 376 -3.08 -15.56 -9.88
CA VAL A 376 -3.20 -16.99 -9.48
C VAL A 376 -3.10 -17.90 -10.71
N LEU A 377 -3.89 -17.64 -11.76
CA LEU A 377 -3.86 -18.44 -12.99
C LEU A 377 -2.52 -18.30 -13.75
N ASN A 378 -1.84 -17.16 -13.62
CA ASN A 378 -0.52 -16.97 -14.20
C ASN A 378 0.55 -17.77 -13.44
N GLU A 379 0.57 -17.69 -12.11
CA GLU A 379 1.46 -18.46 -11.26
C GLU A 379 1.23 -19.97 -11.43
N ALA A 380 -0.03 -20.42 -11.50
CA ALA A 380 -0.34 -21.83 -11.76
C ALA A 380 0.25 -22.31 -13.10
N ALA A 381 0.15 -21.49 -14.15
CA ALA A 381 0.77 -21.79 -15.44
C ALA A 381 2.30 -21.84 -15.38
N LEU A 382 2.94 -20.91 -14.65
CA LEU A 382 4.39 -20.89 -14.45
C LEU A 382 4.87 -22.10 -13.63
N LEU A 383 4.13 -22.50 -12.60
CA LEU A 383 4.41 -23.69 -11.79
C LEU A 383 4.31 -24.97 -12.63
N THR A 384 3.27 -25.06 -13.45
CA THR A 384 3.06 -26.15 -14.41
C THR A 384 4.23 -26.24 -15.38
N ALA A 385 4.60 -25.12 -16.02
CA ALA A 385 5.75 -25.06 -16.93
C ALA A 385 7.07 -25.44 -16.24
N ARG A 386 7.30 -24.97 -15.00
CA ARG A 386 8.50 -25.29 -14.21
C ARG A 386 8.61 -26.78 -13.87
N SER A 387 7.47 -27.46 -13.72
CA SER A 387 7.42 -28.91 -13.51
C SER A 387 7.47 -29.73 -14.80
N ASN A 388 7.64 -29.08 -15.96
CA ASN A 388 7.55 -29.68 -17.30
C ASN A 388 6.21 -30.40 -17.56
N ALA A 389 5.15 -30.00 -16.88
CA ALA A 389 3.79 -30.46 -17.17
C ALA A 389 3.16 -29.63 -18.30
N GLN A 390 2.21 -30.23 -19.01
CA GLN A 390 1.52 -29.57 -20.15
C GLN A 390 0.14 -29.00 -19.79
N LEU A 391 -0.49 -29.54 -18.74
CA LEU A 391 -1.83 -29.14 -18.29
C LEU A 391 -1.74 -28.60 -16.85
N ILE A 392 -2.47 -27.54 -16.58
CA ILE A 392 -2.59 -26.95 -15.23
C ILE A 392 -3.55 -27.82 -14.42
N ASP A 393 -3.05 -28.41 -13.34
CA ASP A 393 -3.79 -29.27 -12.41
C ASP A 393 -4.19 -28.53 -11.12
N ASN A 394 -5.05 -29.15 -10.30
CA ASN A 394 -5.49 -28.58 -9.01
C ASN A 394 -4.32 -28.33 -8.05
N ARG A 395 -3.27 -29.16 -8.12
CA ARG A 395 -2.05 -28.97 -7.30
C ARG A 395 -1.32 -27.67 -7.66
N ALA A 396 -1.18 -27.35 -8.94
CA ALA A 396 -0.56 -26.11 -9.39
C ALA A 396 -1.42 -24.89 -9.03
N LEU A 397 -2.75 -25.01 -9.07
CA LEU A 397 -3.67 -23.96 -8.63
C LEU A 397 -3.61 -23.73 -7.12
N ASP A 398 -3.63 -24.78 -6.31
CA ASP A 398 -3.54 -24.69 -4.86
C ASP A 398 -2.20 -24.08 -4.41
N GLU A 399 -1.09 -24.49 -5.03
CA GLU A 399 0.22 -23.88 -4.77
C GLU A 399 0.27 -22.41 -5.23
N ALA A 400 -0.43 -22.05 -6.32
CA ALA A 400 -0.51 -20.67 -6.79
C ALA A 400 -1.32 -19.78 -5.83
N ILE A 401 -2.46 -20.26 -5.33
CA ILE A 401 -3.26 -19.57 -4.30
C ILE A 401 -2.40 -19.35 -3.06
N ASP A 402 -1.77 -20.41 -2.54
CA ASP A 402 -0.88 -20.31 -1.38
C ASP A 402 0.24 -19.28 -1.60
N ARG A 403 0.79 -19.24 -2.80
CA ARG A 403 1.87 -18.31 -3.15
C ARG A 403 1.41 -16.86 -3.22
N VAL A 404 0.19 -16.59 -3.67
CA VAL A 404 -0.39 -15.24 -3.68
C VAL A 404 -0.74 -14.79 -2.25
N ILE A 405 -1.25 -15.68 -1.40
CA ILE A 405 -1.63 -15.36 -0.01
C ILE A 405 -0.40 -15.20 0.90
N ALA A 406 0.47 -16.22 0.96
CA ALA A 406 1.52 -16.34 1.96
C ALA A 406 2.94 -16.17 1.38
N GLY A 407 3.06 -16.00 0.07
CA GLY A 407 4.34 -15.92 -0.63
C GLY A 407 4.94 -17.29 -0.97
N PRO A 408 6.12 -17.31 -1.62
CA PRO A 408 6.75 -18.56 -2.05
C PRO A 408 7.22 -19.39 -0.84
N GLN A 409 7.15 -20.71 -1.00
CA GLN A 409 7.64 -21.68 -0.03
C GLN A 409 9.17 -21.56 0.15
N ARG A 410 9.64 -21.48 1.39
CA ARG A 410 11.07 -21.39 1.72
C ARG A 410 11.69 -22.77 1.92
N ARG A 411 12.08 -23.42 0.81
CA ARG A 411 12.72 -24.75 0.84
C ARG A 411 14.08 -24.81 1.55
N THR A 412 14.80 -23.70 1.62
CA THR A 412 16.14 -23.65 2.23
C THR A 412 16.13 -23.53 3.75
N ARG A 413 15.01 -23.14 4.35
CA ARG A 413 14.89 -22.99 5.81
C ARG A 413 14.46 -24.33 6.41
N VAL A 414 15.45 -25.17 6.70
CA VAL A 414 15.22 -26.43 7.42
C VAL A 414 14.96 -26.10 8.89
N MET A 415 13.73 -26.32 9.34
CA MET A 415 13.36 -26.22 10.76
C MET A 415 13.92 -27.42 11.52
N ARG A 416 14.33 -27.19 12.76
CA ARG A 416 14.69 -28.28 13.68
C ARG A 416 13.43 -29.07 14.05
N ASP A 417 13.58 -30.35 14.38
CA ASP A 417 12.43 -31.21 14.72
C ASP A 417 11.59 -30.65 15.89
N LYS A 418 12.25 -30.05 16.89
CA LYS A 418 11.56 -29.35 17.99
C LYS A 418 10.74 -28.15 17.52
N GLU A 419 11.26 -27.37 16.57
CA GLU A 419 10.55 -26.21 16.02
C GLU A 419 9.37 -26.67 15.17
N LYS A 420 9.56 -27.71 14.34
CA LYS A 420 8.47 -28.33 13.57
C LYS A 420 7.36 -28.85 14.48
N LEU A 421 7.72 -29.50 15.59
CA LEU A 421 6.78 -29.98 16.60
C LEU A 421 5.97 -28.82 17.20
N ILE A 422 6.64 -27.75 17.62
CA ILE A 422 5.96 -26.56 18.17
C ILE A 422 5.02 -25.96 17.13
N THR A 423 5.47 -25.80 15.87
CA THR A 423 4.62 -25.29 14.79
C THR A 423 3.43 -26.21 14.51
N ALA A 424 3.59 -27.53 14.55
CA ALA A 424 2.49 -28.49 14.37
C ALA A 424 1.42 -28.35 15.46
N TYR A 425 1.82 -28.18 16.73
CA TYR A 425 0.89 -27.92 17.81
C TYR A 425 0.25 -26.53 17.72
N HIS A 426 1.01 -25.52 17.30
CA HIS A 426 0.52 -24.16 17.12
C HIS A 426 -0.59 -24.10 16.04
N GLU A 427 -0.29 -24.61 14.84
CA GLU A 427 -1.27 -24.66 13.75
C GLU A 427 -2.42 -25.62 14.06
N GLY A 428 -2.12 -26.74 14.70
CA GLY A 428 -3.15 -27.66 15.20
C GLY A 428 -4.08 -26.99 16.21
N GLY A 429 -3.56 -26.10 17.06
CA GLY A 429 -4.32 -25.31 18.01
C GLY A 429 -5.31 -24.36 17.35
N HIS A 430 -4.86 -23.62 16.31
CA HIS A 430 -5.76 -22.79 15.50
C HIS A 430 -6.85 -23.62 14.83
N ALA A 431 -6.47 -24.73 14.18
CA ALA A 431 -7.41 -25.57 13.46
C ALA A 431 -8.44 -26.23 14.38
N LEU A 432 -8.01 -26.72 15.54
CA LEU A 432 -8.90 -27.33 16.53
C LEU A 432 -9.82 -26.31 17.20
N ALA A 433 -9.29 -25.11 17.52
CA ALA A 433 -10.11 -24.00 18.00
C ALA A 433 -11.21 -23.67 16.99
N ALA A 434 -10.87 -23.47 15.72
CA ALA A 434 -11.86 -23.25 14.67
C ALA A 434 -12.87 -24.39 14.53
N ALA A 435 -12.46 -25.64 14.63
CA ALA A 435 -13.38 -26.78 14.48
C ALA A 435 -14.36 -26.97 15.67
N ALA A 436 -13.95 -26.55 16.87
CA ALA A 436 -14.73 -26.73 18.10
C ALA A 436 -15.69 -25.57 18.41
N MET A 437 -15.42 -24.37 17.88
CA MET A 437 -16.34 -23.24 17.97
C MET A 437 -17.58 -23.44 17.07
N ARG A 438 -18.62 -22.64 17.28
CA ARG A 438 -19.95 -22.85 16.65
C ARG A 438 -20.22 -21.95 15.45
N HIS A 439 -19.63 -20.77 15.43
CA HIS A 439 -19.85 -19.74 14.41
C HIS A 439 -18.59 -19.47 13.58
N THR A 440 -17.65 -20.40 13.60
CA THR A 440 -16.46 -20.40 12.76
C THR A 440 -16.75 -21.04 11.41
N ASP A 441 -16.09 -20.49 10.38
CA ASP A 441 -16.05 -21.13 9.07
C ASP A 441 -15.19 -22.40 9.12
N PRO A 442 -15.39 -23.36 8.20
CA PRO A 442 -14.67 -24.63 8.22
C PRO A 442 -13.17 -24.44 7.91
N VAL A 443 -12.34 -25.24 8.59
CA VAL A 443 -10.92 -25.35 8.29
C VAL A 443 -10.75 -26.17 7.01
N THR A 444 -10.08 -25.59 6.02
CA THR A 444 -9.90 -26.20 4.70
C THR A 444 -8.50 -26.76 4.49
N LYS A 445 -7.50 -26.17 5.14
CA LYS A 445 -6.10 -26.60 5.01
C LYS A 445 -5.29 -26.20 6.24
N VAL A 446 -4.37 -27.06 6.65
CA VAL A 446 -3.37 -26.78 7.69
C VAL A 446 -2.00 -27.19 7.18
N THR A 447 -0.99 -26.32 7.32
CA THR A 447 0.37 -26.64 6.89
C THR A 447 1.41 -26.11 7.87
N ILE A 448 2.47 -26.89 8.08
CA ILE A 448 3.64 -26.52 8.89
C ILE A 448 4.85 -26.13 8.03
N LEU A 449 4.62 -25.91 6.73
CA LEU A 449 5.66 -25.54 5.78
C LEU A 449 5.87 -24.03 5.77
N PRO A 450 7.11 -23.55 5.93
CA PRO A 450 7.38 -22.12 6.01
C PRO A 450 7.12 -21.42 4.66
N ARG A 451 6.29 -20.37 4.70
CA ARG A 451 6.01 -19.48 3.57
C ARG A 451 6.23 -18.03 3.95
N GLY A 452 6.91 -17.27 3.10
CA GLY A 452 7.15 -15.85 3.36
C GLY A 452 7.77 -15.58 4.74
N ARG A 453 7.00 -14.94 5.63
CA ARG A 453 7.39 -14.70 7.04
C ARG A 453 6.80 -15.74 8.02
N ALA A 454 5.76 -16.48 7.63
CA ALA A 454 5.08 -17.47 8.44
C ALA A 454 5.87 -18.80 8.53
N LEU A 455 5.72 -19.50 9.65
CA LEU A 455 6.33 -20.82 9.88
C LEU A 455 5.35 -21.95 9.51
N GLY A 456 4.07 -21.75 9.77
CA GLY A 456 2.95 -22.51 9.25
C GLY A 456 1.76 -21.57 9.01
N TYR A 457 0.64 -22.11 8.56
CA TYR A 457 -0.64 -21.41 8.64
C TYR A 457 -1.82 -22.38 8.57
N THR A 458 -2.93 -21.93 9.13
CA THR A 458 -4.23 -22.57 9.08
C THR A 458 -5.16 -21.72 8.21
N MET A 459 -5.81 -22.37 7.24
CA MET A 459 -6.72 -21.72 6.30
C MET A 459 -8.18 -22.04 6.67
N VAL A 460 -8.89 -21.01 7.11
CA VAL A 460 -10.32 -21.03 7.39
C VAL A 460 -11.02 -20.26 6.27
N LEU A 461 -11.91 -20.92 5.53
CA LEU A 461 -12.58 -20.32 4.37
C LEU A 461 -14.09 -20.27 4.56
N PRO A 462 -14.72 -19.11 4.33
CA PRO A 462 -16.17 -19.00 4.41
C PRO A 462 -16.84 -19.78 3.29
N LEU A 463 -17.99 -20.37 3.59
CA LEU A 463 -18.81 -21.08 2.60
C LEU A 463 -19.58 -20.11 1.70
N GLU A 464 -19.89 -18.92 2.21
CA GLU A 464 -20.67 -17.88 1.55
C GLU A 464 -20.03 -16.51 1.82
N ASP A 465 -20.10 -15.60 0.85
CA ASP A 465 -19.60 -14.23 1.04
C ASP A 465 -20.54 -13.48 2.01
N LYS A 466 -20.05 -13.18 3.22
CA LYS A 466 -20.80 -12.46 4.27
C LYS A 466 -20.54 -10.97 4.22
N TYR A 467 -21.59 -10.15 4.30
CA TYR A 467 -21.48 -8.69 4.37
C TYR A 467 -21.34 -8.15 5.80
N SER A 468 -21.80 -8.90 6.79
CA SER A 468 -21.79 -8.48 8.20
C SER A 468 -21.43 -9.65 9.11
N THR A 469 -20.62 -9.39 10.13
CA THR A 469 -20.24 -10.36 11.15
C THR A 469 -20.93 -10.05 12.48
N THR A 470 -21.43 -11.09 13.14
CA THR A 470 -22.08 -11.00 14.44
C THR A 470 -21.06 -10.95 15.58
N ARG A 471 -21.49 -10.50 16.77
CA ARG A 471 -20.62 -10.46 17.96
C ARG A 471 -20.04 -11.84 18.30
N ASN A 472 -20.84 -12.91 18.23
CA ASN A 472 -20.39 -14.25 18.56
C ASN A 472 -19.40 -14.80 17.52
N GLU A 473 -19.58 -14.49 16.24
CA GLU A 473 -18.59 -14.81 15.20
C GLU A 473 -17.25 -14.10 15.46
N LEU A 474 -17.28 -12.82 15.88
CA LEU A 474 -16.06 -12.09 16.23
C LEU A 474 -15.37 -12.68 17.47
N LEU A 475 -16.14 -13.07 18.50
CA LEU A 475 -15.59 -13.77 19.65
C LEU A 475 -14.94 -15.11 19.26
N ASP A 476 -15.59 -15.86 18.38
CA ASP A 476 -15.05 -17.11 17.83
C ASP A 476 -13.75 -16.88 17.04
N GLN A 477 -13.65 -15.76 16.30
CA GLN A 477 -12.41 -15.35 15.64
C GLN A 477 -11.30 -14.98 16.64
N LEU A 478 -11.64 -14.37 17.79
CA LEU A 478 -10.67 -14.14 18.87
C LEU A 478 -10.17 -15.47 19.44
N THR A 479 -11.07 -16.41 19.73
CA THR A 479 -10.72 -17.75 20.24
C THR A 479 -9.83 -18.50 19.25
N TYR A 480 -10.17 -18.44 17.96
CA TYR A 480 -9.33 -18.96 16.88
C TYR A 480 -7.92 -18.36 16.90
N ALA A 481 -7.80 -17.03 17.00
CA ALA A 481 -6.51 -16.35 17.04
C ALA A 481 -5.67 -16.71 18.28
N MET A 482 -6.30 -16.96 19.43
CA MET A 482 -5.57 -17.38 20.64
C MET A 482 -5.23 -18.87 20.65
N GLY A 483 -5.85 -19.68 19.79
CA GLY A 483 -5.73 -21.14 19.77
C GLY A 483 -4.28 -21.65 19.67
N GLY A 484 -3.47 -21.10 18.77
CA GLY A 484 -2.07 -21.53 18.62
C GLY A 484 -1.21 -21.25 19.86
N ARG A 485 -1.36 -20.06 20.46
CA ARG A 485 -0.67 -19.67 21.70
C ARG A 485 -1.04 -20.59 22.86
N VAL A 486 -2.32 -20.87 23.03
CA VAL A 486 -2.83 -21.71 24.12
C VAL A 486 -2.40 -23.16 23.95
N ALA A 487 -2.35 -23.67 22.72
CA ALA A 487 -1.82 -25.00 22.45
C ALA A 487 -0.36 -25.12 22.89
N GLU A 488 0.47 -24.11 22.62
CA GLU A 488 1.85 -24.09 23.10
C GLU A 488 1.95 -24.07 24.63
N GLU A 489 1.11 -23.28 25.30
CA GLU A 489 1.10 -23.17 26.76
C GLU A 489 0.71 -24.50 27.44
N ILE A 490 -0.31 -25.19 26.91
CA ILE A 490 -0.79 -26.45 27.46
C ILE A 490 0.23 -27.59 27.23
N VAL A 491 0.89 -27.61 26.07
CA VAL A 491 1.75 -28.73 25.66
C VAL A 491 3.19 -28.54 26.11
N PHE A 492 3.75 -27.34 25.95
CA PHE A 492 5.17 -27.07 26.21
C PHE A 492 5.43 -26.28 27.48
N HIS A 493 4.40 -25.65 28.07
CA HIS A 493 4.50 -24.80 29.27
C HIS A 493 5.47 -23.62 29.15
N ASP A 494 5.95 -23.35 27.94
CA ASP A 494 6.87 -22.27 27.61
C ASP A 494 6.48 -21.72 26.24
N PRO A 495 5.73 -20.61 26.20
CA PRO A 495 5.14 -20.16 24.96
C PRO A 495 6.12 -19.30 24.15
N THR A 496 6.06 -19.43 22.83
CA THR A 496 7.04 -18.83 21.93
C THR A 496 6.65 -17.44 21.45
N THR A 497 7.57 -16.79 20.73
CA THR A 497 7.33 -15.51 20.03
C THR A 497 6.56 -15.68 18.73
N GLY A 498 6.26 -16.92 18.30
CA GLY A 498 5.55 -17.21 17.05
C GLY A 498 4.14 -16.61 17.01
N ALA A 499 3.46 -16.57 18.16
CA ALA A 499 2.08 -16.07 18.30
C ALA A 499 1.91 -14.54 18.24
N SER A 500 2.98 -13.77 18.00
CA SER A 500 2.93 -12.29 18.05
C SER A 500 1.92 -11.70 17.06
N ASN A 501 1.84 -12.26 15.86
CA ASN A 501 0.92 -11.80 14.82
C ASN A 501 -0.55 -12.12 15.16
N ASP A 502 -0.79 -13.24 15.83
CA ASP A 502 -2.15 -13.65 16.19
C ASP A 502 -2.68 -12.81 17.37
N ILE A 503 -1.81 -12.48 18.33
CA ILE A 503 -2.12 -11.53 19.40
C ILE A 503 -2.41 -10.14 18.83
N GLU A 504 -1.62 -9.67 17.87
CA GLU A 504 -1.84 -8.38 17.22
C GLU A 504 -3.21 -8.34 16.52
N LYS A 505 -3.54 -9.37 15.73
CA LYS A 505 -4.84 -9.50 15.06
C LYS A 505 -6.00 -9.58 16.04
N ALA A 506 -5.89 -10.43 17.07
CA ALA A 506 -6.91 -10.56 18.09
C ALA A 506 -7.15 -9.22 18.80
N THR A 507 -6.07 -8.54 19.19
CA THR A 507 -6.15 -7.22 19.85
C THR A 507 -6.82 -6.19 18.93
N ALA A 508 -6.49 -6.17 17.64
CA ALA A 508 -7.11 -5.28 16.67
C ALA A 508 -8.62 -5.54 16.51
N ILE A 509 -9.03 -6.81 16.44
CA ILE A 509 -10.46 -7.20 16.37
C ILE A 509 -11.18 -6.79 17.65
N ALA A 510 -10.65 -7.16 18.82
CA ALA A 510 -11.24 -6.82 20.12
C ALA A 510 -11.38 -5.31 20.30
N ARG A 511 -10.37 -4.54 19.90
CA ARG A 511 -10.43 -3.08 19.94
C ARG A 511 -11.52 -2.53 19.02
N LYS A 512 -11.65 -3.02 17.78
CA LYS A 512 -12.73 -2.63 16.85
C LYS A 512 -14.12 -2.97 17.39
N MET A 513 -14.28 -4.12 18.05
CA MET A 513 -15.53 -4.48 18.72
C MET A 513 -15.96 -3.41 19.73
N VAL A 514 -15.00 -2.87 20.48
CA VAL A 514 -15.25 -1.85 21.50
C VAL A 514 -15.40 -0.45 20.90
N THR A 515 -14.51 -0.04 19.99
CA THR A 515 -14.41 1.35 19.52
C THR A 515 -15.22 1.64 18.25
N GLU A 516 -15.40 0.68 17.35
CA GLU A 516 -16.06 0.91 16.06
C GLU A 516 -17.46 0.31 16.00
N TYR A 517 -17.62 -0.92 16.51
CA TYR A 517 -18.87 -1.67 16.40
C TYR A 517 -19.82 -1.47 17.59
N GLY A 518 -19.35 -0.89 18.70
CA GLY A 518 -20.18 -0.63 19.87
C GLY A 518 -20.68 -1.90 20.58
N MET A 519 -19.88 -2.97 20.56
CA MET A 519 -20.21 -4.30 21.10
C MET A 519 -19.81 -4.48 22.59
N SER A 520 -19.54 -3.37 23.30
CA SER A 520 -19.31 -3.33 24.75
C SER A 520 -20.45 -2.62 25.45
N SER A 521 -20.97 -3.20 26.53
CA SER A 521 -22.01 -2.59 27.37
C SER A 521 -21.48 -1.40 28.18
N ASN A 522 -20.19 -1.42 28.54
CA ASN A 522 -19.58 -0.39 29.39
C ASN A 522 -19.19 0.88 28.63
N VAL A 523 -18.82 0.73 27.35
CA VAL A 523 -18.58 1.85 26.43
C VAL A 523 -19.88 2.29 25.74
N GLY A 524 -20.72 1.33 25.35
CA GLY A 524 -21.98 1.55 24.65
C GLY A 524 -21.83 1.57 23.12
N ALA A 525 -22.95 1.80 22.44
CA ALA A 525 -23.03 1.86 20.98
C ALA A 525 -22.56 3.22 20.42
N VAL A 526 -21.30 3.58 20.70
CA VAL A 526 -20.67 4.82 20.23
C VAL A 526 -19.40 4.50 19.45
N LYS A 527 -19.16 5.25 18.36
CA LYS A 527 -17.91 5.17 17.62
C LYS A 527 -16.86 6.05 18.29
N LEU A 528 -15.79 5.45 18.80
CA LEU A 528 -14.67 6.12 19.45
C LEU A 528 -13.44 6.16 18.55
N GLY A 529 -12.88 7.36 18.41
CA GLY A 529 -11.76 7.63 17.50
C GLY A 529 -12.25 7.85 16.07
N GLN A 530 -11.82 8.96 15.46
CA GLN A 530 -11.96 9.12 14.02
C GLN A 530 -11.18 7.98 13.31
N SER A 531 -11.87 7.32 12.38
CA SER A 531 -11.29 6.28 11.53
C SER A 531 -9.98 6.79 10.97
N SER A 532 -8.94 5.95 11.04
CA SER A 532 -7.55 6.19 10.65
C SER A 532 -7.39 6.47 9.14
N GLY A 533 -8.04 7.52 8.61
CA GLY A 533 -7.94 7.96 7.22
C GLY A 533 -6.87 9.04 7.00
N GLU A 534 -6.44 9.72 8.06
CA GLU A 534 -5.42 10.75 7.98
C GLU A 534 -4.03 10.18 8.29
N MET A 535 -3.37 9.64 7.26
CA MET A 535 -1.91 9.48 7.23
C MET A 535 -1.32 10.74 6.57
N PHE A 536 -1.27 11.83 7.34
CA PHE A 536 -0.66 13.10 6.92
C PHE A 536 0.63 13.31 7.72
N LEU A 537 1.78 13.14 7.04
CA LEU A 537 3.15 13.24 7.54
C LEU A 537 3.53 14.55 8.26
N GLY A 538 2.61 15.52 8.37
CA GLY A 538 2.80 16.77 9.13
C GLY A 538 1.94 16.88 10.40
N ARG A 539 1.03 15.94 10.66
CA ARG A 539 0.12 15.94 11.83
C ARG A 539 0.44 14.80 12.82
N ASP A 540 1.43 13.96 12.50
CA ASP A 540 1.81 12.74 13.23
C ASP A 540 2.58 12.95 14.54
N MET A 541 2.79 14.18 15.01
CA MET A 541 3.37 14.44 16.34
C MET A 541 2.33 14.43 17.47
N GLY A 542 1.07 14.10 17.19
CA GLY A 542 0.05 13.95 18.22
C GLY A 542 -1.27 13.43 17.66
N HIS A 543 -1.44 12.10 17.61
CA HIS A 543 -2.77 11.51 17.60
C HIS A 543 -3.48 11.90 18.90
N GLN A 544 -4.16 13.04 18.91
CA GLN A 544 -5.01 13.40 20.01
C GLN A 544 -6.25 12.51 19.91
N ARG A 545 -6.39 11.58 20.85
CA ARG A 545 -7.59 10.75 20.99
C ARG A 545 -8.79 11.71 21.15
N ASP A 546 -9.84 11.53 20.35
CA ASP A 546 -11.08 12.33 20.44
C ASP A 546 -11.92 12.05 21.70
N TYR A 547 -11.37 11.30 22.66
CA TYR A 547 -12.03 10.85 23.88
C TYR A 547 -11.07 10.96 25.07
N SER A 548 -11.64 11.11 26.28
CA SER A 548 -10.86 11.33 27.51
C SER A 548 -10.02 10.11 27.88
N GLU A 549 -8.97 10.32 28.69
CA GLU A 549 -8.14 9.23 29.22
C GLU A 549 -8.97 8.21 30.03
N GLN A 550 -10.04 8.64 30.71
CA GLN A 550 -10.94 7.72 31.40
C GLN A 550 -11.69 6.78 30.44
N ILE A 551 -12.05 7.26 29.25
CA ILE A 551 -12.65 6.41 28.21
C ILE A 551 -11.58 5.50 27.61
N ALA A 552 -10.35 6.00 27.43
CA ALA A 552 -9.24 5.18 26.96
C ALA A 552 -8.94 4.00 27.89
N GLU A 553 -8.86 4.26 29.20
CA GLU A 553 -8.67 3.23 30.22
C GLU A 553 -9.78 2.17 30.17
N ARG A 554 -11.04 2.59 30.00
CA ARG A 554 -12.17 1.67 29.84
C ARG A 554 -12.06 0.83 28.58
N VAL A 555 -11.71 1.44 27.45
CA VAL A 555 -11.51 0.70 26.19
C VAL A 555 -10.40 -0.35 26.34
N ASP A 556 -9.30 0.00 26.99
CA ASP A 556 -8.19 -0.93 27.22
C ASP A 556 -8.59 -2.08 28.18
N ALA A 557 -9.37 -1.78 29.22
CA ALA A 557 -9.90 -2.79 30.14
C ALA A 557 -10.85 -3.77 29.44
N GLU A 558 -11.79 -3.26 28.62
CA GLU A 558 -12.72 -4.07 27.83
C GLU A 558 -12.00 -4.92 26.79
N THR A 559 -11.01 -4.34 26.11
CA THR A 559 -10.20 -5.06 25.12
C THR A 559 -9.45 -6.21 25.80
N ARG A 560 -8.83 -5.96 26.96
CA ARG A 560 -8.16 -7.01 27.76
C ARG A 560 -9.14 -8.12 28.14
N GLN A 561 -10.32 -7.77 28.64
CA GLN A 561 -11.33 -8.75 29.07
C GLN A 561 -11.77 -9.65 27.90
N LEU A 562 -11.97 -9.09 26.70
CA LEU A 562 -12.32 -9.87 25.51
C LEU A 562 -11.21 -10.86 25.12
N ILE A 563 -9.95 -10.43 25.22
CA ILE A 563 -8.80 -11.29 24.91
C ILE A 563 -8.59 -12.38 25.96
N GLU A 564 -8.71 -12.06 27.24
CA GLU A 564 -8.64 -13.04 28.33
C GLU A 564 -9.76 -14.07 28.21
N GLN A 565 -10.99 -13.64 27.93
CA GLN A 565 -12.11 -14.56 27.68
C GLN A 565 -11.82 -15.48 26.49
N ALA A 566 -11.32 -14.94 25.38
CA ALA A 566 -10.97 -15.75 24.21
C ALA A 566 -9.84 -16.75 24.51
N HIS A 567 -8.87 -16.36 25.35
CA HIS A 567 -7.80 -17.24 25.82
C HIS A 567 -8.34 -18.39 26.68
N ASP A 568 -9.24 -18.08 27.62
CA ASP A 568 -9.87 -19.08 28.50
C ASP A 568 -10.74 -20.07 27.69
N GLU A 569 -11.52 -19.57 26.73
CA GLU A 569 -12.32 -20.40 25.83
C GLU A 569 -11.44 -21.30 24.96
N ALA A 570 -10.34 -20.76 24.43
CA ALA A 570 -9.37 -21.56 23.68
C ALA A 570 -8.74 -22.64 24.56
N TRP A 571 -8.45 -22.32 25.84
CA TRP A 571 -7.92 -23.28 26.81
C TRP A 571 -8.91 -24.40 27.10
N GLN A 572 -10.19 -24.06 27.31
CA GLN A 572 -11.25 -25.05 27.51
C GLN A 572 -11.37 -26.00 26.32
N VAL A 573 -11.41 -25.44 25.10
CA VAL A 573 -11.52 -26.20 23.86
C VAL A 573 -10.33 -27.14 23.66
N ILE A 574 -9.11 -26.62 23.79
CA ILE A 574 -7.89 -27.39 23.53
C ILE A 574 -7.71 -28.47 24.60
N ASN A 575 -7.96 -28.14 25.87
CA ASN A 575 -7.84 -29.11 26.96
C ASN A 575 -8.90 -30.24 26.86
N ALA A 576 -10.13 -29.90 26.45
CA ALA A 576 -11.20 -30.90 26.26
C ALA A 576 -10.95 -31.85 25.08
N ASN A 577 -10.13 -31.43 24.10
CA ASN A 577 -9.85 -32.15 22.85
C ASN A 577 -8.35 -32.47 22.67
N ARG A 578 -7.61 -32.58 23.78
CA ARG A 578 -6.15 -32.74 23.76
C ARG A 578 -5.67 -33.98 22.99
N ASP A 579 -6.43 -35.07 23.07
CA ASP A 579 -6.21 -36.30 22.33
C ASP A 579 -6.29 -36.11 20.80
N ILE A 580 -7.22 -35.27 20.35
CA ILE A 580 -7.38 -34.92 18.93
C ILE A 580 -6.26 -33.99 18.48
N LEU A 581 -5.85 -33.04 19.32
CA LEU A 581 -4.71 -32.16 19.03
C LEU A 581 -3.42 -32.96 18.83
N ASP A 582 -3.12 -33.91 19.72
CA ASP A 582 -1.92 -34.74 19.63
C ASP A 582 -1.92 -35.58 18.33
N ARG A 583 -3.09 -36.14 17.95
CA ARG A 583 -3.26 -36.86 16.68
C ARG A 583 -3.06 -35.95 15.47
N LEU A 584 -3.65 -34.76 15.49
CA LEU A 584 -3.52 -33.77 14.42
C LEU A 584 -2.06 -33.34 14.25
N ALA A 585 -1.35 -33.08 15.34
CA ALA A 585 0.07 -32.72 15.32
C ALA A 585 0.94 -33.87 14.77
N ALA A 586 0.64 -35.12 15.14
CA ALA A 586 1.34 -36.29 14.60
C ALA A 586 1.15 -36.42 13.07
N ASP A 587 -0.09 -36.31 12.59
CA ASP A 587 -0.40 -36.34 11.16
C ASP A 587 0.28 -35.17 10.40
N LEU A 588 0.34 -33.97 11.01
CA LEU A 588 1.04 -32.82 10.43
C LEU A 588 2.56 -33.03 10.36
N LEU A 589 3.18 -33.72 11.32
CA LEU A 589 4.60 -34.03 11.26
C LEU A 589 4.94 -35.07 10.18
N GLU A 590 4.03 -36.00 9.91
CA GLU A 590 4.21 -37.01 8.86
C GLU A 590 3.97 -36.44 7.46
N LYS A 591 2.89 -35.68 7.28
CA LYS A 591 2.42 -35.24 5.94
C LYS A 591 2.77 -33.79 5.61
N GLU A 592 3.19 -33.00 6.60
CA GLU A 592 3.53 -31.56 6.54
C GLU A 592 2.36 -30.63 6.15
N THR A 593 1.34 -31.13 5.45
CA THR A 593 0.13 -30.43 5.04
C THR A 593 -1.06 -31.38 5.08
N LEU A 594 -2.18 -30.90 5.60
CA LEU A 594 -3.45 -31.62 5.63
C LEU A 594 -4.52 -30.82 4.91
N ASP A 595 -5.26 -31.49 4.02
CA ASP A 595 -6.38 -30.91 3.28
C ASP A 595 -7.72 -31.19 3.98
N HIS A 596 -8.78 -30.50 3.55
CA HIS A 596 -10.12 -30.56 4.13
C HIS A 596 -10.67 -31.98 4.32
N ASP A 597 -10.44 -32.90 3.38
CA ASP A 597 -10.89 -34.30 3.50
C ASP A 597 -10.21 -35.04 4.66
N GLN A 598 -8.91 -34.79 4.85
CA GLN A 598 -8.14 -35.41 5.94
C GLN A 598 -8.51 -34.80 7.29
N LEU A 599 -8.70 -33.48 7.32
CA LEU A 599 -9.15 -32.75 8.50
C LEU A 599 -10.55 -33.18 8.91
N ALA A 600 -11.47 -33.42 7.97
CA ALA A 600 -12.82 -33.90 8.26
C ALA A 600 -12.83 -35.26 8.98
N VAL A 601 -11.88 -36.14 8.66
CA VAL A 601 -11.72 -37.44 9.36
C VAL A 601 -11.22 -37.23 10.79
N ILE A 602 -10.27 -36.32 11.00
CA ILE A 602 -9.72 -36.02 12.33
C ILE A 602 -10.74 -35.30 13.20
N PHE A 603 -11.51 -34.36 12.61
CA PHE A 603 -12.45 -33.51 13.33
C PHE A 603 -13.81 -34.14 13.62
N LYS A 604 -14.05 -35.38 13.15
CA LYS A 604 -15.30 -36.10 13.39
C LYS A 604 -15.63 -36.24 14.87
N ASP A 605 -14.62 -36.41 15.71
CA ASP A 605 -14.78 -36.67 17.15
C ASP A 605 -14.58 -35.41 18.01
N VAL A 606 -14.50 -34.21 17.41
CA VAL A 606 -14.28 -32.95 18.11
C VAL A 606 -15.47 -32.60 19.00
N ARG A 607 -15.16 -32.36 20.28
CA ARG A 607 -16.10 -31.89 21.29
C ARG A 607 -16.22 -30.39 21.17
N ARG A 608 -17.39 -29.94 20.70
CA ARG A 608 -17.70 -28.52 20.56
C ARG A 608 -18.01 -27.88 21.92
N ILE A 609 -17.66 -26.61 22.05
CA ILE A 609 -17.99 -25.82 23.25
C ILE A 609 -19.51 -25.60 23.35
N ASP A 610 -19.99 -25.39 24.57
CA ASP A 610 -21.37 -24.98 24.82
C ASP A 610 -21.67 -23.63 24.17
N GLU A 611 -22.93 -23.41 23.80
CA GLU A 611 -23.34 -22.14 23.21
C GLU A 611 -23.23 -21.01 24.25
N ARG A 612 -22.62 -19.90 23.85
CA ARG A 612 -22.47 -18.76 24.75
C ARG A 612 -23.84 -18.23 25.20
N PRO A 613 -23.96 -17.75 26.44
CA PRO A 613 -25.19 -17.09 26.88
C PRO A 613 -25.50 -15.90 25.98
N GLN A 614 -26.78 -15.66 25.75
CA GLN A 614 -27.23 -14.59 24.88
C GLN A 614 -26.76 -13.23 25.42
N TRP A 615 -26.11 -12.44 24.56
CA TRP A 615 -25.57 -11.14 24.94
C TRP A 615 -26.68 -10.10 25.07
N LEU A 616 -26.68 -9.36 26.18
CA LEU A 616 -27.56 -8.22 26.41
C LEU A 616 -26.73 -6.93 26.42
N SER A 617 -27.20 -5.92 25.67
CA SER A 617 -26.55 -4.59 25.68
C SER A 617 -26.68 -3.86 27.02
N SER A 618 -27.70 -4.20 27.81
CA SER A 618 -27.94 -3.69 29.15
C SER A 618 -28.92 -4.60 29.87
N ASP A 619 -28.68 -4.86 31.15
CA ASP A 619 -29.60 -5.62 32.02
C ASP A 619 -31.00 -4.98 32.13
N LYS A 620 -31.10 -3.69 31.80
CA LYS A 620 -32.36 -2.92 31.83
C LYS A 620 -33.16 -3.01 30.52
N ARG A 621 -32.66 -3.72 29.51
CA ARG A 621 -33.30 -3.86 28.18
C ARG A 621 -33.62 -5.34 27.94
N PRO A 622 -34.79 -5.83 28.38
CA PRO A 622 -35.17 -7.23 28.18
C PRO A 622 -35.41 -7.54 26.70
N LEU A 623 -35.31 -8.81 26.35
CA LEU A 623 -35.56 -9.30 25.00
C LEU A 623 -37.05 -9.27 24.66
N SER A 624 -37.34 -9.16 23.37
CA SER A 624 -38.68 -9.38 22.84
C SER A 624 -38.91 -10.88 22.67
N ASP A 625 -40.03 -11.40 23.17
CA ASP A 625 -40.43 -12.80 22.99
C ASP A 625 -40.94 -13.11 21.57
N LEU A 626 -41.15 -12.07 20.75
CA LEU A 626 -41.58 -12.23 19.37
C LEU A 626 -40.39 -12.64 18.47
N PRO A 627 -40.49 -13.76 17.73
CA PRO A 627 -39.44 -14.17 16.81
C PRO A 627 -39.32 -13.21 15.61
N PRO A 628 -38.18 -13.22 14.89
CA PRO A 628 -38.05 -12.54 13.61
C PRO A 628 -39.13 -12.97 12.63
N ILE A 629 -39.53 -12.07 11.73
CA ILE A 629 -40.44 -12.42 10.64
C ILE A 629 -39.84 -13.53 9.76
N ALA A 630 -40.68 -14.43 9.25
CA ALA A 630 -40.22 -15.42 8.28
C ALA A 630 -39.78 -14.73 6.99
N ILE A 631 -38.68 -15.19 6.40
CA ILE A 631 -38.23 -14.74 5.09
C ILE A 631 -39.35 -15.09 4.09
N PRO A 632 -39.96 -14.10 3.40
CA PRO A 632 -40.93 -14.40 2.36
C PRO A 632 -40.28 -15.29 1.32
N ALA A 633 -40.95 -16.37 0.90
CA ALA A 633 -40.44 -17.22 -0.17
C ALA A 633 -40.04 -16.32 -1.35
N ALA A 634 -38.80 -16.49 -1.84
CA ALA A 634 -38.29 -15.71 -2.95
C ALA A 634 -39.30 -15.77 -4.10
N LYS A 635 -39.84 -14.61 -4.50
CA LYS A 635 -40.57 -14.55 -5.77
C LYS A 635 -39.60 -15.07 -6.83
N ALA A 636 -40.05 -16.05 -7.62
CA ALA A 636 -39.26 -16.63 -8.69
C ALA A 636 -38.55 -15.50 -9.48
N PRO A 637 -37.28 -15.69 -9.90
CA PRO A 637 -36.57 -14.69 -10.67
C PRO A 637 -37.46 -14.26 -11.84
N ILE A 638 -37.64 -12.95 -11.98
CA ILE A 638 -38.40 -12.35 -13.07
C ILE A 638 -37.85 -12.96 -14.36
N ASP A 639 -38.70 -13.69 -15.07
CA ASP A 639 -38.34 -14.45 -16.26
C ASP A 639 -37.71 -13.49 -17.28
N ALA A 640 -36.53 -13.84 -17.81
CA ALA A 640 -35.77 -13.01 -18.75
C ALA A 640 -36.46 -12.86 -20.13
N GLY A 641 -37.68 -13.36 -20.27
CA GLY A 641 -38.55 -13.22 -21.44
C GLY A 641 -39.67 -12.18 -21.33
N ALA A 642 -39.77 -11.43 -20.23
CA ALA A 642 -40.76 -10.34 -20.13
C ALA A 642 -40.27 -9.06 -20.85
N THR A 643 -40.01 -9.17 -22.15
CA THR A 643 -40.05 -8.02 -23.05
C THR A 643 -41.47 -7.89 -23.61
N ASP A 644 -41.89 -6.63 -23.75
CA ASP A 644 -43.17 -6.15 -24.28
C ASP A 644 -44.43 -6.33 -23.41
N GLY A 645 -44.69 -5.26 -22.65
CA GLY A 645 -46.01 -4.93 -22.12
C GLY A 645 -46.50 -3.61 -22.71
N GLY A 646 -46.74 -3.59 -24.02
CA GLY A 646 -47.59 -2.58 -24.63
C GLY A 646 -48.95 -2.56 -23.93
N VAL A 647 -49.49 -1.37 -23.73
CA VAL A 647 -50.79 -1.14 -23.11
C VAL A 647 -51.88 -1.84 -23.92
N THR A 648 -52.40 -2.96 -23.41
CA THR A 648 -53.75 -3.43 -23.75
C THR A 648 -54.49 -3.79 -22.48
N SER A 649 -55.39 -2.90 -22.10
CA SER A 649 -56.41 -3.10 -21.08
C SER A 649 -57.48 -4.06 -21.62
N ALA A 650 -57.50 -5.29 -21.09
CA ALA A 650 -58.69 -6.14 -21.06
C ALA A 650 -58.65 -6.98 -19.79
N GLY A 651 -59.68 -6.84 -18.95
CA GLY A 651 -59.64 -7.20 -17.54
C GLY A 651 -59.96 -8.65 -17.20
N THR A 652 -59.62 -9.01 -15.97
CA THR A 652 -60.37 -9.96 -15.15
C THR A 652 -60.17 -9.60 -13.68
N GLU A 653 -61.28 -9.59 -12.95
CA GLU A 653 -61.47 -9.10 -11.60
C GLU A 653 -60.67 -9.88 -10.56
N GLU A 654 -60.01 -9.18 -9.63
CA GLU A 654 -59.75 -9.72 -8.29
C GLU A 654 -59.88 -8.61 -7.23
N THR A 655 -60.59 -8.97 -6.17
CA THR A 655 -61.20 -8.13 -5.14
C THR A 655 -60.21 -7.37 -4.26
N ALA A 656 -60.40 -6.05 -4.13
CA ALA A 656 -59.65 -5.19 -3.23
C ALA A 656 -60.14 -5.26 -1.76
N PRO A 657 -59.27 -5.25 -0.75
CA PRO A 657 -59.68 -5.11 0.65
C PRO A 657 -59.93 -3.63 1.02
N HIS A 658 -61.01 -3.41 1.77
CA HIS A 658 -61.50 -2.14 2.31
C HIS A 658 -60.43 -1.36 3.10
N ARG A 659 -60.20 -0.07 2.75
CA ARG A 659 -59.57 0.93 3.64
C ARG A 659 -60.66 1.74 4.38
N PRO A 660 -60.46 2.09 5.66
CA PRO A 660 -61.39 2.99 6.37
C PRO A 660 -61.22 4.45 5.91
N PRO A 661 -62.27 5.29 6.01
CA PRO A 661 -62.25 6.63 5.44
C PRO A 661 -61.46 7.64 6.30
N LEU A 662 -60.70 8.50 5.62
CA LEU A 662 -59.98 9.66 6.17
C LEU A 662 -60.95 10.83 6.41
N ILE A 663 -60.76 11.51 7.54
CA ILE A 663 -61.50 12.71 7.96
C ILE A 663 -61.04 13.91 7.14
N ASN A 664 -62.00 14.63 6.52
CA ASN A 664 -61.73 15.86 5.75
C ASN A 664 -61.34 17.05 6.65
N PRO A 665 -60.32 17.85 6.30
CA PRO A 665 -60.10 19.16 6.91
C PRO A 665 -61.09 20.20 6.34
N ARG A 666 -61.62 21.05 7.22
CA ARG A 666 -62.57 22.14 6.87
C ARG A 666 -61.89 23.25 6.04
N PRO A 667 -62.63 23.93 5.15
CA PRO A 667 -62.10 25.08 4.43
C PRO A 667 -62.14 26.34 5.30
N ALA A 668 -61.13 27.18 5.13
CA ALA A 668 -61.02 28.50 5.76
C ALA A 668 -62.03 29.49 5.14
N THR A 669 -62.64 30.32 5.99
CA THR A 669 -63.32 31.56 5.58
C THR A 669 -63.01 32.67 6.58
N ALA A 670 -62.56 33.79 6.00
CA ALA A 670 -62.37 35.16 6.52
C ALA A 670 -61.36 35.38 7.65
#